data_AF-A0A0G1N1G5-F1
#
_entry.id   AF-A0A0G1N1G5-F1
#
_cell.length_a   1.000
_cell.length_b   1.000
_cell.length_c   1.000
_cell.angle_alpha   90.00
_cell.angle_beta   90.00
_cell.angle_gamma   90.00
#
_symmetry.space_group_name_H-M   'P 1'
#
loop_
_entity.id
_entity.type
_entity.pdbx_description
1 polymer ?
#
loop_
_entity_poly.entity_id
_entity_poly.type
_entity_poly.pdbx_seq_one_letter_code
_entity_poly.pdbx_strand_id
1 'polypeptide(L)'
;MYLKSIELAGFKSFAKKNTFEFNSPISAIVGPNGSGKSNVAEAFRFVLGEQSIKSMRGKRGEDLIWNGSADSPRAGRANVRVIFDNKNKIFDIDFSEVTIERTVHRDGLNEYFINGSLVRLKDVLELLARAHMGASGHHIISQGEADKILSASPKDRKSMVEDALGLRLYQYKRLESERKLKKTFENIAQVEALRKEIAPHLKFLGRQVEKLEKTESMRAELMAQASEYFRQEDAYLVSSKMTLEAERKPLNEALEKLSKESKNARKVIELESGLSAVEKEKDYLTREIGKLEGFIIAEEKTIEIDKKLSASDESKTVRLREVETLYQEISALSDAAVIKKKFEDFIEERKHNTDSKLIAEAQTRIREFKKRQMELETSLETLKKKGHEISEAEKAVFRIMSEEKELVSQLNLVKSKEEKIGLIEAEFKRELEEVSHLVGPAVSKYEHGGNASAPISRQEQEETKRTIQKLKIRLEDSSVSGMEEVQKEYKDTFERDTFLARELGDLEKSAETLKELIRDLETRLASEFTSGLERINKEFDKLFTAMFGGGEASLVLTKESVGKRSDLKDLERSDLEETEEEMEDGLDIKVSLPKKKIRGLVMLSGGERALTSIALIFAVSQVNPPPFIILDETDAALDESNSKKYGDLVEMLSKRSQLILITHNRETMSRAGVIYGVTMGSNGISKLLSISFDEAVEIAK
;
A
#
# COMPACT_ATOMS: atom_id res chain seq x y z
N MET A 1 53.78 -15.73 43.52
CA MET A 1 54.48 -15.59 42.23
C MET A 1 53.47 -15.79 41.13
N TYR A 2 53.57 -15.04 40.04
CA TYR A 2 52.56 -15.01 38.99
C TYR A 2 53.05 -15.65 37.70
N LEU A 3 54.32 -15.46 37.36
CA LEU A 3 54.95 -16.07 36.21
C LEU A 3 55.68 -17.35 36.67
N LYS A 4 55.33 -18.49 36.06
CA LYS A 4 55.96 -19.78 36.38
C LYS A 4 57.17 -20.05 35.50
N SER A 5 56.99 -19.97 34.18
CA SER A 5 58.08 -20.26 33.24
C SER A 5 57.87 -19.65 31.87
N ILE A 6 58.97 -19.52 31.13
CA ILE A 6 58.98 -19.26 29.69
C ILE A 6 59.77 -20.36 28.97
N GLU A 7 59.19 -20.91 27.91
CA GLU A 7 59.82 -21.88 27.02
C GLU A 7 60.09 -21.23 25.66
N LEU A 8 61.32 -21.36 25.16
CA LEU A 8 61.75 -20.85 23.87
C LEU A 8 62.25 -22.01 23.02
N ALA A 9 61.74 -22.13 21.79
CA ALA A 9 62.19 -23.15 20.84
C ALA A 9 62.28 -22.57 19.43
N GLY A 10 63.48 -22.64 18.84
CA GLY A 10 63.74 -22.10 17.50
C GLY A 10 63.67 -20.58 17.42
N PHE A 11 63.65 -19.86 18.56
CA PHE A 11 63.53 -18.41 18.63
C PHE A 11 64.90 -17.75 18.70
N LYS A 12 65.25 -16.95 17.69
CA LYS A 12 66.56 -16.30 17.54
C LYS A 12 67.69 -17.27 17.89
N SER A 13 68.57 -16.93 18.83
CA SER A 13 69.72 -17.75 19.23
C SER A 13 69.38 -19.05 19.98
N PHE A 14 68.12 -19.23 20.41
CA PHE A 14 67.66 -20.43 21.10
C PHE A 14 67.16 -21.50 20.11
N ALA A 15 68.10 -22.15 19.42
CA ALA A 15 67.81 -23.17 18.41
C ALA A 15 67.08 -24.41 18.97
N LYS A 16 67.44 -24.84 20.19
CA LYS A 16 66.81 -25.96 20.92
C LYS A 16 65.84 -25.42 21.98
N LYS A 17 64.92 -26.28 22.44
CA LYS A 17 64.01 -25.96 23.55
C LYS A 17 64.81 -25.61 24.80
N ASN A 18 64.61 -24.42 25.34
CA ASN A 18 65.12 -23.97 26.63
C ASN A 18 63.96 -23.46 27.48
N THR A 19 63.98 -23.79 28.77
CA THR A 19 62.94 -23.39 29.74
C THR A 19 63.58 -22.61 30.87
N PHE A 20 63.05 -21.42 31.18
CA PHE A 20 63.43 -20.63 32.35
C PHE A 20 62.29 -20.72 33.37
N GLU A 21 62.61 -21.09 34.61
CA GLU A 21 61.63 -21.23 35.70
C GLU A 21 61.78 -20.09 36.71
N PHE A 22 60.72 -19.34 36.97
CA PHE A 22 60.80 -18.16 37.82
C PHE A 22 60.25 -18.45 39.22
N ASN A 23 61.09 -19.10 40.02
CA ASN A 23 60.75 -19.56 41.38
C ASN A 23 61.20 -18.58 42.48
N SER A 24 61.63 -17.37 42.12
CA SER A 24 62.08 -16.32 43.03
C SER A 24 61.39 -14.99 42.71
N PRO A 25 61.14 -14.11 43.70
CA PRO A 25 60.65 -12.75 43.45
C PRO A 25 61.57 -11.94 42.54
N ILE A 26 62.88 -12.20 42.57
CA ILE A 26 63.88 -11.58 41.70
C ILE A 26 64.71 -12.69 41.04
N SER A 27 64.65 -12.73 39.71
CA SER A 27 65.46 -13.64 38.88
C SER A 27 66.38 -12.81 37.99
N ALA A 28 67.67 -13.11 37.97
CA ALA A 28 68.62 -12.45 37.08
C ALA A 28 69.01 -13.37 35.90
N ILE A 29 69.17 -12.78 34.72
CA ILE A 29 69.66 -13.42 33.50
C ILE A 29 70.95 -12.73 33.12
N VAL A 30 72.05 -13.49 33.14
CA VAL A 30 73.43 -12.97 33.05
C VAL A 30 74.21 -13.71 31.97
N GLY A 31 75.35 -13.17 31.55
CA GLY A 31 76.17 -13.77 30.51
C GLY A 31 76.96 -12.74 29.70
N PRO A 32 77.89 -13.17 28.84
CA PRO A 32 78.70 -12.27 28.02
C PRO A 32 77.88 -11.59 26.91
N ASN A 33 78.38 -10.46 26.40
CA ASN A 33 77.70 -9.73 25.32
C ASN A 33 77.54 -10.62 24.08
N GLY A 34 76.38 -10.52 23.42
CA GLY A 34 76.05 -11.37 22.29
C GLY A 34 75.60 -12.79 22.63
N SER A 35 75.55 -13.20 23.92
CA SER A 35 75.13 -14.56 24.28
C SER A 35 73.65 -14.86 24.10
N GLY A 36 72.82 -13.84 23.84
CA GLY A 36 71.38 -13.97 23.63
C GLY A 36 70.52 -13.63 24.85
N LYS A 37 71.06 -12.98 25.89
CA LYS A 37 70.30 -12.56 27.08
C LYS A 37 69.06 -11.73 26.74
N SER A 38 69.25 -10.65 25.99
CA SER A 38 68.16 -9.75 25.58
C SER A 38 67.20 -10.38 24.58
N ASN A 39 67.53 -11.54 23.98
CA ASN A 39 66.56 -12.31 23.19
C ASN A 39 65.47 -12.92 24.09
N VAL A 40 65.72 -13.10 25.39
CA VAL A 40 64.70 -13.55 26.34
C VAL A 40 63.65 -12.46 26.57
N ALA A 41 64.05 -11.20 26.76
CA ALA A 41 63.11 -10.07 26.85
C ALA A 41 62.28 -9.92 25.56
N GLU A 42 62.90 -10.12 24.40
CA GLU A 42 62.18 -10.12 23.12
C GLU A 42 61.21 -11.29 22.97
N ALA A 43 61.52 -12.47 23.53
CA ALA A 43 60.60 -13.60 23.54
C ALA A 43 59.34 -13.28 24.36
N PHE A 44 59.49 -12.58 25.49
CA PHE A 44 58.34 -12.05 26.24
C PHE A 44 57.55 -11.02 25.42
N ARG A 45 58.20 -10.04 24.78
CA ARG A 45 57.49 -9.10 23.88
C ARG A 45 56.72 -9.84 22.78
N PHE A 46 57.35 -10.82 22.16
CA PHE A 46 56.79 -11.62 21.09
C PHE A 46 55.51 -12.35 21.52
N VAL A 47 55.56 -13.12 22.61
CA VAL A 47 54.41 -13.91 23.08
C VAL A 47 53.29 -13.06 23.68
N LEU A 48 53.60 -11.89 24.23
CA LEU A 48 52.62 -10.94 24.79
C LEU A 48 51.94 -10.05 23.73
N GLY A 49 52.16 -10.34 22.45
CA GLY A 49 51.39 -9.73 21.36
C GLY A 49 52.02 -8.48 20.73
N GLU A 50 53.31 -8.22 20.96
CA GLU A 50 54.04 -7.15 20.24
C GLU A 50 54.03 -7.41 18.73
N GLN A 51 53.60 -6.40 17.96
CA GLN A 51 53.48 -6.48 16.50
C GLN A 51 54.68 -5.86 15.79
N SER A 52 55.33 -4.89 16.42
CA SER A 52 56.47 -4.18 15.85
C SER A 52 57.70 -5.06 15.82
N ILE A 53 58.04 -5.63 14.67
CA ILE A 53 59.25 -6.44 14.48
C ILE A 53 60.52 -5.62 14.79
N LYS A 54 60.47 -4.30 14.52
CA LYS A 54 61.57 -3.37 14.85
C LYS A 54 61.83 -3.29 16.35
N SER A 55 60.79 -3.35 17.18
CA SER A 55 60.92 -3.35 18.66
C SER A 55 61.63 -4.62 19.17
N MET A 56 61.48 -5.73 18.45
CA MET A 56 62.16 -7.00 18.70
C MET A 56 63.46 -7.13 17.90
N ARG A 57 64.11 -6.00 17.54
CA ARG A 57 65.38 -5.93 16.80
C ARG A 57 65.44 -6.83 15.55
N GLY A 58 64.34 -6.92 14.80
CA GLY A 58 64.25 -7.60 13.51
C GLY A 58 63.81 -6.68 12.38
N LYS A 59 63.94 -7.14 11.12
CA LYS A 59 63.40 -6.46 9.93
C LYS A 59 62.20 -7.21 9.36
N ARG A 60 62.20 -8.53 9.41
CA ARG A 60 61.13 -9.43 8.94
C ARG A 60 60.76 -10.46 10.00
N GLY A 61 59.57 -11.06 9.89
CA GLY A 61 59.10 -12.07 10.86
C GLY A 61 60.02 -13.29 10.93
N GLU A 62 60.63 -13.65 9.79
CA GLU A 62 61.65 -14.71 9.69
C GLU A 62 62.90 -14.46 10.55
N ASP A 63 63.24 -13.20 10.84
CA ASP A 63 64.44 -12.87 11.64
C ASP A 63 64.28 -13.27 13.12
N LEU A 64 63.05 -13.56 13.55
CA LEU A 64 62.76 -14.11 14.87
C LEU A 64 63.00 -15.62 14.94
N ILE A 65 63.17 -16.29 13.79
CA ILE A 65 63.37 -17.73 13.66
C ILE A 65 64.87 -18.02 13.58
N TRP A 66 65.31 -19.07 14.28
CA TRP A 66 66.68 -19.56 14.19
C TRP A 66 67.07 -19.82 12.73
N ASN A 67 68.09 -19.09 12.27
CA ASN A 67 68.48 -19.10 10.87
C ASN A 67 69.51 -20.18 10.50
N GLY A 68 69.90 -21.02 11.46
CA GLY A 68 70.92 -22.05 11.27
C GLY A 68 72.33 -21.58 11.65
N SER A 69 73.20 -22.55 11.86
CA SER A 69 74.65 -22.37 11.98
C SER A 69 75.37 -23.52 11.27
N ALA A 70 76.70 -23.51 11.24
CA ALA A 70 77.50 -24.56 10.58
C ALA A 70 77.12 -25.98 11.04
N ASP A 71 76.75 -26.12 12.32
CA ASP A 71 76.47 -27.42 12.95
C ASP A 71 74.98 -27.64 13.28
N SER A 72 74.09 -26.73 12.88
CA SER A 72 72.65 -26.86 13.16
C SER A 72 71.81 -26.31 12.01
N PRO A 73 70.86 -27.09 11.47
CA PRO A 73 70.01 -26.63 10.39
C PRO A 73 69.13 -25.45 10.83
N ARG A 74 68.68 -24.67 9.84
CA ARG A 74 67.69 -23.62 10.02
C ARG A 74 66.37 -24.19 10.57
N ALA A 75 65.74 -23.49 11.50
CA ALA A 75 64.42 -23.87 11.99
C ALA A 75 63.33 -23.45 10.99
N GLY A 76 62.26 -24.25 10.88
CA GLY A 76 61.08 -23.92 10.06
C GLY A 76 60.09 -22.98 10.75
N ARG A 77 60.12 -22.96 12.09
CA ARG A 77 59.26 -22.14 12.95
C ARG A 77 59.99 -21.75 14.24
N ALA A 78 59.54 -20.67 14.87
CA ALA A 78 59.89 -20.32 16.24
C ALA A 78 58.64 -20.35 17.11
N ASN A 79 58.77 -20.85 18.32
CA ASN A 79 57.70 -20.95 19.29
C ASN A 79 58.18 -20.40 20.63
N VAL A 80 57.34 -19.56 21.24
CA VAL A 80 57.53 -19.09 22.60
C VAL A 80 56.25 -19.35 23.37
N ARG A 81 56.38 -19.96 24.54
CA ARG A 81 55.29 -20.29 25.45
C ARG A 81 55.57 -19.71 26.83
N VAL A 82 54.60 -19.01 27.41
CA VAL A 82 54.68 -18.47 28.77
C VAL A 82 53.57 -19.09 29.61
N ILE A 83 53.92 -19.50 30.83
CA ILE A 83 53.01 -20.16 31.77
C ILE A 83 52.85 -19.26 33.01
N PHE A 84 51.60 -18.96 33.33
CA PHE A 84 51.21 -18.16 34.49
C PHE A 84 50.49 -19.01 35.54
N ASP A 85 50.72 -18.70 36.82
CA ASP A 85 49.86 -19.13 37.93
C ASP A 85 48.63 -18.24 37.99
N ASN A 86 47.45 -18.82 37.82
CA ASN A 86 46.17 -18.12 37.83
C ASN A 86 45.30 -18.46 39.05
N LYS A 87 45.88 -18.96 40.16
CA LYS A 87 45.13 -19.20 41.41
C LYS A 87 44.38 -17.97 41.94
N ASN A 88 44.93 -16.78 41.72
CA ASN A 88 44.34 -15.51 42.13
C ASN A 88 43.32 -14.96 41.10
N LYS A 89 43.01 -15.72 40.04
CA LYS A 89 42.11 -15.33 38.92
C LYS A 89 42.42 -13.94 38.35
N ILE A 90 43.70 -13.64 38.13
CA ILE A 90 44.15 -12.42 37.46
C ILE A 90 43.72 -12.44 35.99
N PHE A 91 43.76 -13.63 35.39
CA PHE A 91 43.15 -13.90 34.11
C PHE A 91 41.72 -14.39 34.35
N ASP A 92 40.78 -13.78 33.64
CA ASP A 92 39.34 -14.10 33.70
C ASP A 92 39.02 -15.41 32.95
N ILE A 93 39.66 -16.49 33.38
CA ILE A 93 39.49 -17.84 32.84
C ILE A 93 39.53 -18.83 34.01
N ASP A 94 38.65 -19.84 33.99
CA ASP A 94 38.53 -20.88 35.02
C ASP A 94 39.60 -21.98 34.90
N PHE A 95 40.86 -21.60 34.71
CA PHE A 95 42.00 -22.50 34.83
C PHE A 95 42.94 -21.99 35.92
N SER A 96 43.50 -22.92 36.70
CA SER A 96 44.53 -22.62 37.71
C SER A 96 45.87 -22.20 37.09
N GLU A 97 46.08 -22.51 35.81
CA GLU A 97 47.25 -22.12 35.03
C GLU A 97 46.79 -21.58 33.68
N VAL A 98 47.45 -20.51 33.23
CA VAL A 98 47.20 -19.90 31.92
C VAL A 98 48.47 -19.97 31.11
N THR A 99 48.38 -20.61 29.95
CA THR A 99 49.46 -20.75 28.98
C THR A 99 49.16 -19.88 27.78
N ILE A 100 50.06 -18.94 27.48
CA ILE A 100 50.02 -18.12 26.26
C ILE A 100 51.18 -18.54 25.38
N GLU A 101 50.89 -18.87 24.14
CA GLU A 101 51.89 -19.35 23.18
C GLU A 101 51.73 -18.65 21.84
N ARG A 102 52.86 -18.27 21.24
CA ARG A 102 52.91 -17.71 19.89
C ARG A 102 53.89 -18.50 19.06
N THR A 103 53.45 -18.89 17.87
CA THR A 103 54.28 -19.55 16.86
C THR A 103 54.39 -18.65 15.64
N VAL A 104 55.60 -18.46 15.12
CA VAL A 104 55.85 -17.80 13.83
C VAL A 104 56.51 -18.78 12.87
N HIS A 105 55.99 -18.83 11.65
CA HIS A 105 56.48 -19.65 10.55
C HIS A 105 57.27 -18.80 9.56
N ARG A 106 58.08 -19.44 8.70
CA ARG A 106 58.92 -18.74 7.73
C ARG A 106 58.15 -18.00 6.63
N ASP A 107 56.90 -18.36 6.39
CA ASP A 107 55.98 -17.62 5.51
C ASP A 107 55.43 -16.32 6.14
N GLY A 108 55.76 -16.06 7.40
CA GLY A 108 55.29 -14.90 8.15
C GLY A 108 53.96 -15.11 8.87
N LEU A 109 53.33 -16.29 8.75
CA LEU A 109 52.13 -16.62 9.49
C LEU A 109 52.43 -16.70 10.99
N ASN A 110 51.56 -16.06 11.78
CA ASN A 110 51.63 -16.06 13.24
C ASN A 110 50.39 -16.76 13.79
N GLU A 111 50.60 -17.77 14.63
CA GLU A 111 49.55 -18.51 15.31
C GLU A 111 49.63 -18.21 16.81
N TYR A 112 48.47 -17.96 17.43
CA TYR A 112 48.36 -17.63 18.85
C TYR A 112 47.53 -18.70 19.54
N PHE A 113 47.98 -19.12 20.72
CA PHE A 113 47.30 -20.14 21.50
C PHE A 113 47.11 -19.67 22.95
N ILE A 114 45.93 -19.94 23.49
CA ILE A 114 45.64 -19.82 24.93
C ILE A 114 45.25 -21.22 25.41
N ASN A 115 45.98 -21.76 26.38
CA ASN A 115 45.79 -23.12 26.90
C ASN A 115 45.72 -24.20 25.78
N GLY A 116 46.49 -24.02 24.71
CA GLY A 116 46.56 -24.93 23.57
C GLY A 116 45.45 -24.75 22.51
N SER A 117 44.46 -23.90 22.75
CA SER A 117 43.45 -23.56 21.74
C SER A 117 43.89 -22.40 20.85
N LEU A 118 43.70 -22.52 19.53
CA LEU A 118 44.02 -21.48 18.56
C LEU A 118 43.06 -20.29 18.71
N VAL A 119 43.61 -19.08 18.86
CA VAL A 119 42.86 -17.84 19.09
C VAL A 119 43.37 -16.70 18.19
N ARG A 120 42.65 -15.58 18.14
CA ARG A 120 43.10 -14.37 17.45
C ARG A 120 43.99 -13.54 18.38
N LEU A 121 44.90 -12.75 17.80
CA LEU A 121 45.70 -11.79 18.58
C LEU A 121 44.83 -10.86 19.43
N LYS A 122 43.66 -10.46 18.94
CA LYS A 122 42.71 -9.62 19.69
C LYS A 122 42.33 -10.27 21.04
N ASP A 123 42.11 -11.58 21.04
CA ASP A 123 41.69 -12.32 22.24
C ASP A 123 42.84 -12.39 23.26
N VAL A 124 44.08 -12.58 22.79
CA VAL A 124 45.30 -12.51 23.62
C VAL A 124 45.45 -11.12 24.24
N LEU A 125 45.29 -10.06 23.44
CA LEU A 125 45.39 -8.67 23.92
C LEU A 125 44.30 -8.31 24.93
N GLU A 126 43.06 -8.80 24.74
CA GLU A 126 41.97 -8.60 25.69
C GLU A 126 42.24 -9.30 27.02
N LEU A 127 42.73 -10.55 26.97
CA LEU A 127 43.12 -11.32 28.14
C LEU A 127 44.22 -10.61 28.93
N LEU A 128 45.27 -10.14 28.24
CA LEU A 128 46.40 -9.42 28.84
C LEU A 128 46.00 -8.04 29.38
N ALA A 129 45.10 -7.32 28.71
CA ALA A 129 44.63 -6.02 29.17
C ALA A 129 43.90 -6.11 30.50
N ARG A 130 43.10 -7.17 30.72
CA ARG A 130 42.43 -7.43 32.02
C ARG A 130 43.42 -7.76 33.14
N ALA A 131 44.53 -8.41 32.80
CA ALA A 131 45.63 -8.72 33.72
C ALA A 131 46.62 -7.55 33.93
N HIS A 132 46.31 -6.35 33.44
CA HIS A 132 47.19 -5.17 33.47
C HIS A 132 48.54 -5.36 32.75
N MET A 133 48.58 -6.26 31.77
CA MET A 133 49.75 -6.60 30.95
C MET A 133 49.58 -6.14 29.49
N GLY A 134 48.99 -4.96 29.28
CA GLY A 134 48.64 -4.45 27.95
C GLY A 134 49.84 -4.27 26.99
N ALA A 135 49.53 -4.12 25.70
CA ALA A 135 50.49 -4.01 24.60
C ALA A 135 51.45 -2.80 24.67
N SER A 136 51.20 -1.80 25.52
CA SER A 136 52.04 -0.60 25.63
C SER A 136 53.32 -0.78 26.45
N GLY A 137 53.63 -2.00 26.89
CA GLY A 137 55.02 -2.38 27.20
C GLY A 137 55.59 -1.85 28.51
N HIS A 138 54.77 -1.30 29.43
CA HIS A 138 55.28 -0.80 30.72
C HIS A 138 55.77 -1.89 31.69
N HIS A 139 55.67 -3.17 31.31
CA HIS A 139 56.17 -4.32 32.05
C HIS A 139 57.50 -4.87 31.47
N ILE A 140 57.97 -4.37 30.32
CA ILE A 140 59.28 -4.73 29.76
C ILE A 140 60.02 -3.44 29.46
N ILE A 141 61.06 -3.15 30.23
CA ILE A 141 61.83 -1.91 30.14
C ILE A 141 63.20 -2.28 29.61
N SER A 142 63.49 -1.98 28.35
CA SER A 142 64.85 -2.15 27.81
C SER A 142 65.65 -0.84 27.78
N GLN A 143 66.95 -0.99 27.57
CA GLN A 143 67.84 0.12 27.23
C GLN A 143 67.25 0.97 26.09
N GLY A 144 67.12 2.29 26.31
CA GLY A 144 66.48 3.25 25.40
C GLY A 144 64.97 3.45 25.59
N GLU A 145 64.23 2.44 26.07
CA GLU A 145 62.84 2.62 26.51
C GLU A 145 62.76 3.30 27.86
N ALA A 146 63.78 3.10 28.71
CA ALA A 146 63.96 3.86 29.93
C ALA A 146 63.83 5.36 29.65
N ASP A 147 64.48 5.94 28.65
CA ASP A 147 64.38 7.39 28.36
C ASP A 147 63.08 7.81 27.62
N LYS A 148 62.32 6.85 27.09
CA LYS A 148 61.18 7.10 26.20
C LYS A 148 60.11 7.97 26.86
N ILE A 149 59.75 7.68 28.11
CA ILE A 149 58.71 8.42 28.84
C ILE A 149 59.12 9.88 29.10
N LEU A 150 60.42 10.17 29.28
CA LEU A 150 60.91 11.54 29.46
C LEU A 150 61.01 12.31 28.13
N SER A 151 61.33 11.61 27.03
CA SER A 151 61.44 12.20 25.69
C SER A 151 60.11 12.31 24.95
N ALA A 152 59.05 11.65 25.43
CA ALA A 152 57.74 11.64 24.82
C ALA A 152 57.10 13.04 24.84
N SER A 153 56.23 13.31 23.85
CA SER A 153 55.40 14.52 23.86
C SER A 153 54.48 14.51 25.10
N PRO A 154 54.03 15.67 25.62
CA PRO A 154 53.09 15.70 26.74
C PRO A 154 51.82 14.88 26.48
N LYS A 155 51.31 14.88 25.25
CA LYS A 155 50.19 14.00 24.83
C LYS A 155 50.52 12.51 24.96
N ASP A 156 51.67 12.09 24.42
CA ASP A 156 52.09 10.69 24.50
C ASP A 156 52.34 10.25 25.94
N ARG A 157 52.88 11.15 26.79
CA ARG A 157 53.04 10.90 28.23
C ARG A 157 51.69 10.68 28.92
N LYS A 158 50.68 11.51 28.62
CA LYS A 158 49.32 11.31 29.14
C LYS A 158 48.79 9.93 28.75
N SER A 159 48.91 9.57 27.47
CA SER A 159 48.49 8.26 26.95
C SER A 159 49.20 7.09 27.64
N MET A 160 50.51 7.18 27.87
CA MET A 160 51.26 6.17 28.63
C MET A 160 50.77 6.04 30.08
N VAL A 161 50.45 7.15 30.75
CA VAL A 161 49.93 7.15 32.11
C VAL A 161 48.50 6.58 32.16
N GLU A 162 47.63 6.95 31.22
CA GLU A 162 46.27 6.41 31.09
C GLU A 162 46.28 4.89 30.87
N ASP A 163 47.18 4.41 30.02
CA ASP A 163 47.39 2.99 29.77
C ASP A 163 47.82 2.25 31.04
N ALA A 164 48.78 2.80 31.79
CA ALA A 164 49.25 2.20 33.03
C ALA A 164 48.19 2.18 34.14
N LEU A 165 47.32 3.18 34.18
CA LEU A 165 46.15 3.21 35.06
C LEU A 165 45.05 2.21 34.62
N GLY A 166 45.21 1.51 33.51
CA GLY A 166 44.22 0.56 32.99
C GLY A 166 43.02 1.23 32.32
N LEU A 167 43.12 2.52 31.98
CA LEU A 167 42.01 3.30 31.43
C LEU A 167 41.79 3.06 29.93
N ARG A 168 42.75 2.41 29.26
CA ARG A 168 42.69 2.11 27.82
C ARG A 168 41.44 1.35 27.39
N LEU A 169 40.95 0.42 28.23
CA LEU A 169 39.72 -0.33 27.93
C LEU A 169 38.49 0.60 27.90
N TYR A 170 38.41 1.54 28.83
CA TYR A 170 37.32 2.52 28.90
C TYR A 170 37.40 3.49 27.71
N GLN A 171 38.60 3.93 27.32
CA GLN A 171 38.79 4.74 26.10
C GLN A 171 38.36 4.00 24.84
N TYR A 172 38.72 2.71 24.71
CA TYR A 172 38.29 1.89 23.58
C TYR A 172 36.77 1.75 23.53
N LYS A 173 36.12 1.45 24.67
CA LYS A 173 34.65 1.37 24.76
C LYS A 173 33.98 2.69 24.42
N ARG A 174 34.57 3.83 24.83
CA ARG A 174 34.08 5.16 24.47
C ARG A 174 34.13 5.37 22.96
N LEU A 175 35.29 5.16 22.34
CA LEU A 175 35.48 5.31 20.89
C LEU A 175 34.57 4.36 20.08
N GLU A 176 34.37 3.14 20.56
CA GLU A 176 33.45 2.19 19.93
C GLU A 176 32.00 2.68 20.02
N SER A 177 31.60 3.23 21.17
CA SER A 177 30.25 3.77 21.39
C SER A 177 30.01 5.02 20.54
N GLU A 178 31.00 5.91 20.41
CA GLU A 178 30.96 7.07 19.51
C GLU A 178 30.77 6.65 18.05
N ARG A 179 31.48 5.61 17.59
CA ARG A 179 31.32 5.05 16.24
C ARG A 179 29.92 4.48 16.03
N LYS A 180 29.40 3.73 17.01
CA LYS A 180 28.02 3.20 16.97
C LYS A 180 26.99 4.32 16.93
N LEU A 181 27.19 5.38 17.72
CA LEU A 181 26.31 6.54 17.75
C LEU A 181 26.28 7.25 16.38
N LYS A 182 27.44 7.50 15.77
CA LYS A 182 27.52 8.11 14.43
C LYS A 182 26.76 7.28 13.39
N LYS A 183 26.96 5.96 13.38
CA LYS A 183 26.24 5.05 12.49
C LYS A 183 24.73 5.05 12.74
N THR A 184 24.32 5.18 14.00
CA THR A 184 22.89 5.27 14.37
C THR A 184 22.26 6.55 13.81
N PHE A 185 22.96 7.69 13.87
CA PHE A 185 22.49 8.93 13.23
C PHE A 185 22.38 8.82 11.71
N GLU A 186 23.35 8.17 11.06
CA GLU A 186 23.28 7.89 9.62
C GLU A 186 22.05 7.04 9.28
N ASN A 187 21.75 6.01 10.07
CA ASN A 187 20.56 5.17 9.89
C ASN A 187 19.25 5.96 10.11
N ILE A 188 19.17 6.80 11.15
CA ILE A 188 18.00 7.67 11.39
C ILE A 188 17.72 8.54 10.18
N ALA A 189 18.76 9.22 9.65
CA ALA A 189 18.62 10.09 8.49
C ALA A 189 18.14 9.31 7.23
N GLN A 190 18.60 8.08 7.03
CA GLN A 190 18.13 7.21 5.95
C GLN A 190 16.66 6.83 6.10
N VAL A 191 16.23 6.44 7.30
CA VAL A 191 14.83 6.08 7.57
C VAL A 191 13.91 7.29 7.40
N GLU A 192 14.32 8.47 7.88
CA GLU A 192 13.57 9.71 7.66
C GLU A 192 13.40 10.04 6.18
N ALA A 193 14.46 9.87 5.37
CA ALA A 193 14.40 10.10 3.94
C ALA A 193 13.40 9.16 3.25
N LEU A 194 13.44 7.86 3.58
CA LEU A 194 12.49 6.87 3.06
C LEU A 194 11.04 7.21 3.43
N ARG A 195 10.78 7.66 4.67
CA ARG A 195 9.43 8.09 5.08
C ARG A 195 8.97 9.34 4.33
N LYS A 196 9.87 10.31 4.10
CA LYS A 196 9.56 11.50 3.29
C LYS A 196 9.24 11.13 1.84
N GLU A 197 9.89 10.11 1.28
CA GLU A 197 9.62 9.59 -0.06
C GLU A 197 8.26 8.88 -0.15
N ILE A 198 7.89 8.10 0.87
CA ILE A 198 6.62 7.34 0.90
C ILE A 198 5.41 8.27 1.16
N ALA A 199 5.57 9.35 1.92
CA ALA A 199 4.46 10.19 2.36
C ALA A 199 3.56 10.76 1.23
N PRO A 200 4.09 11.30 0.11
CA PRO A 200 3.27 11.73 -1.02
C PRO A 200 2.46 10.59 -1.65
N HIS A 201 3.08 9.40 -1.79
CA HIS A 201 2.44 8.23 -2.37
C HIS A 201 1.30 7.72 -1.48
N LEU A 202 1.53 7.64 -0.18
CA LEU A 202 0.51 7.27 0.81
C LEU A 202 -0.68 8.25 0.80
N LYS A 203 -0.42 9.56 0.68
CA LYS A 203 -1.48 10.58 0.60
C LYS A 203 -2.29 10.46 -0.69
N PHE A 204 -1.65 10.11 -1.80
CA PHE A 204 -2.32 9.87 -3.08
C PHE A 204 -3.21 8.63 -3.01
N LEU A 205 -2.66 7.49 -2.56
CA LEU A 205 -3.40 6.24 -2.36
C LEU A 205 -4.56 6.42 -1.38
N GLY A 206 -4.36 7.14 -0.28
CA GLY A 206 -5.43 7.42 0.69
C GLY A 206 -6.61 8.18 0.09
N ARG A 207 -6.36 9.16 -0.79
CA ARG A 207 -7.43 9.85 -1.54
C ARG A 207 -8.16 8.92 -2.51
N GLN A 208 -7.44 7.97 -3.12
CA GLN A 208 -8.08 6.98 -3.98
C GLN A 208 -8.98 6.07 -3.16
N VAL A 209 -8.49 5.53 -2.03
CA VAL A 209 -9.29 4.68 -1.12
C VAL A 209 -10.53 5.41 -0.62
N GLU A 210 -10.42 6.69 -0.22
CA GLU A 210 -11.60 7.48 0.20
C GLU A 210 -12.62 7.64 -0.95
N LYS A 211 -12.15 7.81 -2.19
CA LYS A 211 -13.03 7.85 -3.37
C LYS A 211 -13.70 6.49 -3.59
N LEU A 212 -12.97 5.39 -3.42
CA LEU A 212 -13.48 4.03 -3.55
C LEU A 212 -14.57 3.72 -2.50
N GLU A 213 -14.34 4.06 -1.23
CA GLU A 213 -15.32 3.89 -0.15
C GLU A 213 -16.62 4.65 -0.45
N LYS A 214 -16.51 5.90 -0.95
CA LYS A 214 -17.68 6.68 -1.39
C LYS A 214 -18.39 6.04 -2.58
N THR A 215 -17.65 5.43 -3.52
CA THR A 215 -18.24 4.72 -4.65
C THR A 215 -18.96 3.45 -4.20
N GLU A 216 -18.40 2.68 -3.25
CA GLU A 216 -19.08 1.52 -2.67
C GLU A 216 -20.34 1.90 -1.90
N SER A 217 -20.30 2.98 -1.11
CA SER A 217 -21.50 3.46 -0.41
C SER A 217 -22.59 3.89 -1.39
N MET A 218 -22.22 4.59 -2.48
CA MET A 218 -23.15 4.96 -3.56
C MET A 218 -23.70 3.73 -4.30
N ARG A 219 -22.88 2.69 -4.53
CA ARG A 219 -23.36 1.42 -5.11
C ARG A 219 -24.38 0.74 -4.20
N ALA A 220 -24.13 0.68 -2.90
CA ALA A 220 -25.06 0.10 -1.92
C ALA A 220 -26.36 0.89 -1.84
N GLU A 221 -26.30 2.22 -1.84
CA GLU A 221 -27.48 3.10 -1.87
C GLU A 221 -28.30 2.90 -3.15
N LEU A 222 -27.64 2.86 -4.32
CA LEU A 222 -28.30 2.57 -5.60
C LEU A 222 -28.95 1.18 -5.58
N MET A 223 -28.27 0.18 -5.02
CA MET A 223 -28.81 -1.18 -4.89
C MET A 223 -30.13 -1.20 -4.11
N ALA A 224 -30.15 -0.54 -2.96
CA ALA A 224 -31.30 -0.52 -2.07
C ALA A 224 -32.49 0.21 -2.72
N GLN A 225 -32.25 1.42 -3.25
CA GLN A 225 -33.30 2.21 -3.90
C GLN A 225 -33.84 1.54 -5.16
N ALA A 226 -32.96 0.96 -5.99
CA ALA A 226 -33.38 0.30 -7.22
C ALA A 226 -34.18 -0.98 -6.94
N SER A 227 -33.77 -1.78 -5.95
CA SER A 227 -34.51 -3.00 -5.59
C SER A 227 -35.94 -2.67 -5.13
N GLU A 228 -36.10 -1.60 -4.36
CA GLU A 228 -37.41 -1.13 -3.92
C GLU A 228 -38.25 -0.58 -5.09
N TYR A 229 -37.66 0.25 -5.94
CA TYR A 229 -38.31 0.78 -7.15
C TYR A 229 -38.78 -0.35 -8.08
N PHE A 230 -37.93 -1.34 -8.37
CA PHE A 230 -38.30 -2.43 -9.27
C PHE A 230 -39.39 -3.32 -8.69
N ARG A 231 -39.39 -3.56 -7.38
CA ARG A 231 -40.47 -4.27 -6.70
C ARG A 231 -41.81 -3.57 -6.86
N GLN A 232 -41.84 -2.25 -6.71
CA GLN A 232 -43.05 -1.45 -6.84
C GLN A 232 -43.55 -1.36 -8.29
N GLU A 233 -42.64 -1.16 -9.25
CA GLU A 233 -42.98 -1.08 -10.68
C GLU A 233 -43.50 -2.42 -11.20
N ASP A 234 -42.91 -3.55 -10.78
CA ASP A 234 -43.40 -4.89 -11.11
C ASP A 234 -44.83 -5.11 -10.59
N ALA A 235 -45.11 -4.77 -9.33
CA ALA A 235 -46.45 -4.87 -8.75
C ALA A 235 -47.47 -3.98 -9.50
N TYR A 236 -47.06 -2.78 -9.91
CA TYR A 236 -47.89 -1.89 -10.73
C TYR A 236 -48.19 -2.51 -12.12
N LEU A 237 -47.18 -3.06 -12.78
CA LEU A 237 -47.33 -3.69 -14.10
C LEU A 237 -48.25 -4.91 -14.03
N VAL A 238 -48.08 -5.77 -13.01
CA VAL A 238 -48.95 -6.95 -12.80
C VAL A 238 -50.40 -6.53 -12.56
N SER A 239 -50.63 -5.58 -11.64
CA SER A 239 -51.99 -5.10 -11.34
C SER A 239 -52.65 -4.38 -12.52
N SER A 240 -51.90 -3.58 -13.27
CA SER A 240 -52.39 -2.88 -14.47
C SER A 240 -52.72 -3.85 -15.61
N LYS A 241 -51.92 -4.91 -15.80
CA LYS A 241 -52.25 -5.96 -16.77
C LYS A 241 -53.51 -6.72 -16.37
N MET A 242 -53.65 -7.06 -15.08
CA MET A 242 -54.86 -7.73 -14.57
C MET A 242 -56.12 -6.89 -14.76
N THR A 243 -56.07 -5.57 -14.50
CA THR A 243 -57.21 -4.68 -14.71
C THR A 243 -57.55 -4.52 -16.20
N LEU A 244 -56.54 -4.39 -17.06
CA LEU A 244 -56.75 -4.33 -18.51
C LEU A 244 -57.34 -5.62 -19.08
N GLU A 245 -56.88 -6.79 -18.63
CA GLU A 245 -57.48 -8.07 -19.02
C GLU A 245 -58.94 -8.16 -18.55
N ALA A 246 -59.24 -7.69 -17.34
CA ALA A 246 -60.60 -7.64 -16.81
C ALA A 246 -61.52 -6.66 -17.57
N GLU A 247 -61.01 -5.52 -18.06
CA GLU A 247 -61.75 -4.59 -18.94
C GLU A 247 -61.94 -5.19 -20.36
N ARG A 248 -60.90 -5.82 -20.91
CA ARG A 248 -60.87 -6.30 -22.30
C ARG A 248 -61.75 -7.53 -22.53
N LYS A 249 -61.72 -8.49 -21.63
CA LYS A 249 -62.42 -9.77 -21.77
C LYS A 249 -63.94 -9.61 -22.01
N PRO A 250 -64.71 -8.85 -21.19
CA PRO A 250 -66.15 -8.67 -21.41
C PRO A 250 -66.45 -7.88 -22.69
N LEU A 251 -65.62 -6.90 -23.06
CA LEU A 251 -65.79 -6.12 -24.29
C LEU A 251 -65.60 -6.98 -25.55
N ASN A 252 -64.59 -7.86 -25.55
CA ASN A 252 -64.37 -8.80 -26.64
C ASN A 252 -65.52 -9.82 -26.75
N GLU A 253 -66.00 -10.36 -25.63
CA GLU A 253 -67.15 -11.27 -25.61
C GLU A 253 -68.43 -10.59 -26.13
N ALA A 254 -68.67 -9.33 -25.75
CA ALA A 254 -69.80 -8.53 -26.22
C ALA A 254 -69.70 -8.23 -27.73
N LEU A 255 -68.52 -7.81 -28.21
CA LEU A 255 -68.28 -7.56 -29.63
C LEU A 255 -68.43 -8.83 -30.46
N GLU A 256 -67.97 -9.99 -29.97
CA GLU A 256 -68.11 -11.24 -30.70
C GLU A 256 -69.59 -11.64 -30.87
N LYS A 257 -70.41 -11.45 -29.83
CA LYS A 257 -71.88 -11.67 -29.91
C LYS A 257 -72.55 -10.71 -30.90
N LEU A 258 -72.30 -9.40 -30.76
CA LEU A 258 -72.87 -8.37 -31.63
C LEU A 258 -72.40 -8.49 -33.08
N SER A 259 -71.16 -8.94 -33.33
CA SER A 259 -70.67 -9.17 -34.70
C SER A 259 -71.38 -10.34 -35.39
N LYS A 260 -71.77 -11.37 -34.64
CA LYS A 260 -72.59 -12.49 -35.14
C LYS A 260 -74.00 -12.02 -35.48
N GLU A 261 -74.59 -11.17 -34.64
CA GLU A 261 -75.90 -10.56 -34.88
C GLU A 261 -75.88 -9.56 -36.06
N SER A 262 -74.86 -8.71 -36.14
CA SER A 262 -74.61 -7.74 -37.23
C SER A 262 -74.44 -8.43 -38.57
N LYS A 263 -73.75 -9.58 -38.66
CA LYS A 263 -73.66 -10.38 -39.90
C LYS A 263 -75.02 -10.90 -40.39
N ASN A 264 -75.91 -11.27 -39.47
CA ASN A 264 -77.27 -11.69 -39.81
C ASN A 264 -78.13 -10.49 -40.23
N ALA A 265 -77.93 -9.33 -39.57
CA ALA A 265 -78.61 -8.08 -39.87
C ALA A 265 -78.14 -7.42 -41.19
N ARG A 266 -76.87 -7.58 -41.60
CA ARG A 266 -76.37 -7.05 -42.89
C ARG A 266 -77.05 -7.67 -44.12
N LYS A 267 -77.58 -8.89 -44.01
CA LYS A 267 -78.46 -9.47 -45.05
C LYS A 267 -79.78 -8.69 -45.22
N VAL A 268 -80.18 -7.92 -44.21
CA VAL A 268 -81.35 -7.03 -44.26
C VAL A 268 -80.99 -5.70 -44.95
N ILE A 269 -79.75 -5.21 -44.83
CA ILE A 269 -79.29 -4.00 -45.53
C ILE A 269 -79.28 -4.16 -47.06
N GLU A 270 -79.09 -5.37 -47.60
CA GLU A 270 -79.30 -5.61 -49.05
C GLU A 270 -80.74 -5.30 -49.52
N LEU A 271 -81.71 -5.25 -48.60
CA LEU A 271 -83.08 -4.83 -48.84
C LEU A 271 -83.28 -3.29 -48.83
N GLU A 272 -82.25 -2.47 -48.60
CA GLU A 272 -82.31 -1.00 -48.77
C GLU A 272 -82.70 -0.63 -50.22
N SER A 273 -82.22 -1.42 -51.20
CA SER A 273 -82.66 -1.32 -52.60
C SER A 273 -84.16 -1.64 -52.76
N GLY A 274 -84.67 -2.53 -51.92
CA GLY A 274 -86.07 -2.92 -51.83
C GLY A 274 -86.95 -1.83 -51.24
N LEU A 275 -86.53 -1.11 -50.19
CA LEU A 275 -87.33 -0.03 -49.60
C LEU A 275 -87.52 1.13 -50.60
N SER A 276 -86.44 1.57 -51.25
CA SER A 276 -86.52 2.64 -52.26
C SER A 276 -87.38 2.22 -53.47
N ALA A 277 -87.29 0.95 -53.88
CA ALA A 277 -88.15 0.41 -54.93
C ALA A 277 -89.63 0.37 -54.50
N VAL A 278 -89.91 -0.10 -53.29
CA VAL A 278 -91.25 -0.17 -52.69
C VAL A 278 -91.85 1.22 -52.51
N GLU A 279 -91.07 2.23 -52.10
CA GLU A 279 -91.52 3.62 -51.99
C GLU A 279 -91.87 4.22 -53.36
N LYS A 280 -91.01 4.02 -54.37
CA LYS A 280 -91.29 4.46 -55.75
C LYS A 280 -92.53 3.80 -56.32
N GLU A 281 -92.72 2.51 -56.06
CA GLU A 281 -93.88 1.73 -56.50
C GLU A 281 -95.16 2.16 -55.77
N LYS A 282 -95.08 2.42 -54.46
CA LYS A 282 -96.16 3.03 -53.67
C LYS A 282 -96.58 4.39 -54.24
N ASP A 283 -95.61 5.26 -54.54
CA ASP A 283 -95.89 6.59 -55.10
C ASP A 283 -96.43 6.52 -56.53
N TYR A 284 -96.04 5.50 -57.31
CA TYR A 284 -96.62 5.22 -58.62
C TYR A 284 -98.08 4.77 -58.52
N LEU A 285 -98.37 3.78 -57.68
CA LEU A 285 -99.73 3.27 -57.44
C LEU A 285 -100.65 4.36 -56.89
N THR A 286 -100.17 5.18 -55.97
CA THR A 286 -100.94 6.32 -55.42
C THR A 286 -101.31 7.32 -56.52
N ARG A 287 -100.37 7.61 -57.43
CA ARG A 287 -100.62 8.49 -58.59
C ARG A 287 -101.60 7.88 -59.58
N GLU A 288 -101.52 6.58 -59.86
CA GLU A 288 -102.45 5.91 -60.77
C GLU A 288 -103.86 5.80 -60.20
N ILE A 289 -104.01 5.54 -58.90
CA ILE A 289 -105.30 5.60 -58.21
C ILE A 289 -105.89 7.00 -58.36
N GLY A 290 -105.12 8.07 -58.09
CA GLY A 290 -105.59 9.45 -58.25
C GLY A 290 -105.96 9.82 -59.70
N LYS A 291 -105.27 9.27 -60.71
CA LYS A 291 -105.66 9.44 -62.13
C LYS A 291 -106.98 8.73 -62.44
N LEU A 292 -107.15 7.50 -61.98
CA LEU A 292 -108.38 6.73 -62.17
C LEU A 292 -109.58 7.40 -61.48
N GLU A 293 -109.38 7.94 -60.27
CA GLU A 293 -110.38 8.77 -59.60
C GLU A 293 -110.75 10.00 -60.44
N GLY A 294 -109.75 10.67 -61.02
CA GLY A 294 -109.97 11.78 -61.95
C GLY A 294 -110.76 11.38 -63.20
N PHE A 295 -110.48 10.22 -63.79
CA PHE A 295 -111.22 9.70 -64.95
C PHE A 295 -112.66 9.30 -64.59
N ILE A 296 -112.88 8.69 -63.42
CA ILE A 296 -114.21 8.36 -62.91
C ILE A 296 -115.03 9.64 -62.75
N ILE A 297 -114.47 10.67 -62.10
CA ILE A 297 -115.13 11.97 -61.89
C ILE A 297 -115.46 12.65 -63.22
N ALA A 298 -114.57 12.57 -64.21
CA ALA A 298 -114.79 13.15 -65.53
C ALA A 298 -115.93 12.46 -66.29
N GLU A 299 -115.96 11.12 -66.33
CA GLU A 299 -117.04 10.37 -66.98
C GLU A 299 -118.37 10.54 -66.22
N GLU A 300 -118.37 10.62 -64.89
CA GLU A 300 -119.57 10.92 -64.09
C GLU A 300 -120.12 12.32 -64.42
N LYS A 301 -119.26 13.33 -64.62
CA LYS A 301 -119.66 14.66 -65.10
C LYS A 301 -120.19 14.66 -66.53
N THR A 302 -119.59 13.90 -67.44
CA THR A 302 -120.07 13.78 -68.83
C THR A 302 -121.48 13.19 -68.86
N ILE A 303 -121.75 12.14 -68.08
CA ILE A 303 -123.10 11.58 -67.93
C ILE A 303 -124.08 12.63 -67.37
N GLU A 304 -123.64 13.46 -66.43
CA GLU A 304 -124.47 14.52 -65.86
C GLU A 304 -124.82 15.62 -66.88
N ILE A 305 -123.86 16.01 -67.72
CA ILE A 305 -124.03 16.99 -68.80
C ILE A 305 -124.95 16.44 -69.89
N ASP A 306 -124.76 15.19 -70.33
CA ASP A 306 -125.61 14.56 -71.36
C ASP A 306 -127.06 14.36 -70.88
N LYS A 307 -127.26 14.06 -69.59
CA LYS A 307 -128.60 14.05 -68.98
C LYS A 307 -129.26 15.42 -68.95
N LYS A 308 -128.48 16.50 -68.77
CA LYS A 308 -128.99 17.89 -68.78
C LYS A 308 -129.31 18.36 -70.20
N LEU A 309 -128.51 17.99 -71.20
CA LEU A 309 -128.75 18.29 -72.62
C LEU A 309 -129.98 17.55 -73.17
N SER A 310 -130.24 16.31 -72.72
CA SER A 310 -131.44 15.55 -73.10
C SER A 310 -132.76 16.15 -72.59
N ALA A 311 -132.72 17.10 -71.64
CA ALA A 311 -133.90 17.70 -71.02
C ALA A 311 -134.35 19.03 -71.65
N SER A 312 -133.60 19.58 -72.62
CA SER A 312 -133.92 20.86 -73.29
C SER A 312 -134.39 20.62 -74.72
N ASP A 313 -135.67 20.89 -74.99
CA ASP A 313 -136.34 20.59 -76.28
C ASP A 313 -135.97 21.55 -77.44
N GLU A 314 -135.13 22.57 -77.21
CA GLU A 314 -134.95 23.70 -78.14
C GLU A 314 -133.81 23.58 -79.17
N SER A 315 -133.08 22.46 -79.24
CA SER A 315 -132.01 22.32 -80.26
C SER A 315 -131.83 20.90 -80.80
N LYS A 316 -132.92 20.30 -81.29
CA LYS A 316 -132.86 19.06 -82.09
C LYS A 316 -132.52 19.41 -83.54
N THR A 317 -131.26 19.22 -83.93
CA THR A 317 -130.78 19.48 -85.29
C THR A 317 -131.02 18.28 -86.21
N VAL A 318 -131.63 18.53 -87.37
CA VAL A 318 -131.82 17.53 -88.43
C VAL A 318 -130.87 17.86 -89.60
N ARG A 319 -130.24 16.85 -90.19
CA ARG A 319 -129.24 17.07 -91.26
C ARG A 319 -129.92 17.57 -92.53
N LEU A 320 -129.39 18.65 -93.13
CA LEU A 320 -129.98 19.34 -94.29
C LEU A 320 -130.30 18.39 -95.47
N ARG A 321 -129.45 17.39 -95.71
CA ARG A 321 -129.62 16.37 -96.76
C ARG A 321 -130.89 15.52 -96.60
N GLU A 322 -131.33 15.32 -95.37
CA GLU A 322 -132.53 14.55 -95.05
C GLU A 322 -133.80 15.40 -95.24
N VAL A 323 -133.69 16.73 -95.08
CA VAL A 323 -134.77 17.67 -95.39
C VAL A 323 -134.96 17.81 -96.91
N GLU A 324 -133.89 17.80 -97.69
CA GLU A 324 -133.95 17.83 -99.16
C GLU A 324 -134.62 16.58 -99.76
N THR A 325 -134.35 15.40 -99.20
CA THR A 325 -134.97 14.14 -99.65
C THR A 325 -136.46 14.12 -99.32
N LEU A 326 -136.84 14.55 -98.11
CA LEU A 326 -138.24 14.71 -97.73
C LEU A 326 -138.97 15.72 -98.63
N TYR A 327 -138.31 16.83 -98.97
CA TYR A 327 -138.87 17.85 -99.87
C TYR A 327 -139.12 17.31 -101.28
N GLN A 328 -138.19 16.53 -101.84
CA GLN A 328 -138.39 15.89 -103.14
C GLN A 328 -139.55 14.90 -103.13
N GLU A 329 -139.67 14.07 -102.08
CA GLU A 329 -140.78 13.12 -101.94
C GLU A 329 -142.15 13.81 -101.76
N ILE A 330 -142.18 14.96 -101.07
CA ILE A 330 -143.41 15.74 -100.84
C ILE A 330 -143.81 16.52 -102.10
N SER A 331 -142.85 17.02 -102.89
CA SER A 331 -143.13 17.79 -104.11
C SER A 331 -143.89 17.00 -105.20
N ALA A 332 -143.84 15.67 -105.14
CA ALA A 332 -144.52 14.78 -106.07
C ALA A 332 -145.97 14.42 -105.66
N LEU A 333 -146.43 14.90 -104.50
CA LEU A 333 -147.72 14.53 -103.90
C LEU A 333 -148.67 15.74 -103.87
N SER A 334 -149.90 15.56 -104.36
CA SER A 334 -150.92 16.62 -104.44
C SER A 334 -151.96 16.60 -103.30
N ASP A 335 -151.86 15.62 -102.38
CA ASP A 335 -152.82 15.43 -101.28
C ASP A 335 -152.23 15.84 -99.93
N ALA A 336 -152.77 16.91 -99.34
CA ALA A 336 -152.24 17.55 -98.14
C ALA A 336 -152.26 16.63 -96.90
N ALA A 337 -153.19 15.67 -96.82
CA ALA A 337 -153.26 14.73 -95.70
C ALA A 337 -152.08 13.76 -95.68
N VAL A 338 -151.60 13.35 -96.86
CA VAL A 338 -150.47 12.43 -97.02
C VAL A 338 -149.15 13.12 -96.67
N ILE A 339 -149.02 14.40 -97.06
CA ILE A 339 -147.86 15.24 -96.73
C ILE A 339 -147.72 15.40 -95.22
N LYS A 340 -148.83 15.69 -94.52
CA LYS A 340 -148.81 15.85 -93.07
C LYS A 340 -148.37 14.56 -92.35
N LYS A 341 -148.91 13.42 -92.77
CA LYS A 341 -148.59 12.12 -92.16
C LYS A 341 -147.12 11.75 -92.34
N LYS A 342 -146.55 11.97 -93.53
CA LYS A 342 -145.11 11.74 -93.75
C LYS A 342 -144.22 12.65 -92.90
N PHE A 343 -144.65 13.89 -92.65
CA PHE A 343 -143.93 14.79 -91.74
C PHE A 343 -144.01 14.32 -90.28
N GLU A 344 -145.18 13.83 -89.84
CA GLU A 344 -145.36 13.28 -88.49
C GLU A 344 -144.52 12.00 -88.29
N ASP A 345 -144.53 11.07 -89.25
CA ASP A 345 -143.74 9.83 -89.19
C ASP A 345 -142.22 10.12 -89.17
N PHE A 346 -141.76 11.08 -89.97
CA PHE A 346 -140.35 11.48 -90.01
C PHE A 346 -139.85 12.10 -88.68
N ILE A 347 -140.73 12.82 -87.97
CA ILE A 347 -140.41 13.44 -86.67
C ILE A 347 -140.42 12.39 -85.55
N GLU A 348 -141.35 11.43 -85.56
CA GLU A 348 -141.47 10.43 -84.50
C GLU A 348 -140.33 9.39 -84.50
N GLU A 349 -139.94 8.89 -85.68
CA GLU A 349 -138.90 7.85 -85.78
C GLU A 349 -137.53 8.32 -85.26
N ARG A 350 -137.26 9.62 -85.36
CA ARG A 350 -135.98 10.24 -85.02
C ARG A 350 -135.92 10.79 -83.59
N LYS A 351 -137.06 10.88 -82.89
CA LYS A 351 -137.13 11.38 -81.49
C LYS A 351 -136.52 10.44 -80.44
N HIS A 352 -136.34 9.15 -80.73
CA HIS A 352 -136.06 8.14 -79.68
C HIS A 352 -134.73 7.38 -79.79
N ASN A 353 -133.98 7.46 -80.89
CA ASN A 353 -132.91 6.47 -81.16
C ASN A 353 -131.47 6.93 -80.86
N THR A 354 -131.22 8.23 -80.61
CA THR A 354 -129.85 8.77 -80.49
C THR A 354 -129.34 8.88 -79.04
N ASP A 355 -130.22 8.93 -78.03
CA ASP A 355 -129.84 9.31 -76.66
C ASP A 355 -129.48 8.13 -75.72
N SER A 356 -129.84 6.88 -76.06
CA SER A 356 -129.72 5.74 -75.13
C SER A 356 -128.38 4.98 -75.16
N LYS A 357 -127.61 5.06 -76.26
CA LYS A 357 -126.34 4.30 -76.42
C LYS A 357 -125.14 4.95 -75.73
N LEU A 358 -125.02 6.28 -75.80
CA LEU A 358 -123.86 7.01 -75.26
C LEU A 358 -123.76 6.91 -73.73
N ILE A 359 -124.90 6.92 -73.02
CA ILE A 359 -124.95 6.82 -71.56
C ILE A 359 -124.55 5.42 -71.07
N ALA A 360 -124.89 4.36 -71.80
CA ALA A 360 -124.54 2.98 -71.43
C ALA A 360 -123.03 2.68 -71.58
N GLU A 361 -122.39 3.28 -72.60
CA GLU A 361 -120.94 3.18 -72.82
C GLU A 361 -120.14 3.90 -71.73
N ALA A 362 -120.59 5.07 -71.26
CA ALA A 362 -119.95 5.77 -70.15
C ALA A 362 -120.07 5.00 -68.82
N GLN A 363 -121.23 4.37 -68.56
CA GLN A 363 -121.44 3.56 -67.34
C GLN A 363 -120.60 2.29 -67.28
N THR A 364 -120.30 1.68 -68.44
CA THR A 364 -119.41 0.50 -68.50
C THR A 364 -117.97 0.89 -68.24
N ARG A 365 -117.48 2.00 -68.82
CA ARG A 365 -116.15 2.56 -68.52
C ARG A 365 -115.95 2.88 -67.03
N ILE A 366 -116.95 3.49 -66.37
CA ILE A 366 -116.89 3.77 -64.92
C ILE A 366 -116.74 2.49 -64.09
N ARG A 367 -117.43 1.40 -64.44
CA ARG A 367 -117.29 0.12 -63.72
C ARG A 367 -115.90 -0.49 -63.90
N GLU A 368 -115.35 -0.41 -65.10
CA GLU A 368 -113.98 -0.89 -65.38
C GLU A 368 -112.95 -0.08 -64.59
N PHE A 369 -113.07 1.24 -64.54
CA PHE A 369 -112.19 2.10 -63.73
C PHE A 369 -112.32 1.81 -62.23
N LYS A 370 -113.54 1.63 -61.69
CA LYS A 370 -113.75 1.29 -60.27
C LYS A 370 -113.16 -0.08 -59.91
N LYS A 371 -113.29 -1.08 -60.80
CA LYS A 371 -112.67 -2.40 -60.59
C LYS A 371 -111.14 -2.28 -60.56
N ARG A 372 -110.57 -1.52 -61.49
CA ARG A 372 -109.12 -1.31 -61.55
C ARG A 372 -108.57 -0.53 -60.36
N GLN A 373 -109.33 0.45 -59.85
CA GLN A 373 -109.00 1.19 -58.63
C GLN A 373 -108.87 0.24 -57.42
N MET A 374 -109.86 -0.64 -57.21
CA MET A 374 -109.87 -1.57 -56.08
C MET A 374 -108.70 -2.59 -56.10
N GLU A 375 -108.30 -3.03 -57.30
CA GLU A 375 -107.10 -3.89 -57.49
C GLU A 375 -105.79 -3.14 -57.13
N LEU A 376 -105.70 -1.85 -57.43
CA LEU A 376 -104.54 -1.04 -57.10
C LEU A 376 -104.49 -0.68 -55.61
N GLU A 377 -105.63 -0.43 -54.98
CA GLU A 377 -105.74 -0.14 -53.54
C GLU A 377 -105.31 -1.33 -52.68
N THR A 378 -105.74 -2.55 -53.02
CA THR A 378 -105.31 -3.78 -52.34
C THR A 378 -103.81 -4.02 -52.49
N SER A 379 -103.26 -3.77 -53.69
CA SER A 379 -101.82 -3.85 -53.94
C SER A 379 -101.04 -2.84 -53.10
N LEU A 380 -101.54 -1.60 -52.99
CA LEU A 380 -100.94 -0.54 -52.17
C LEU A 380 -100.91 -0.91 -50.68
N GLU A 381 -101.94 -1.56 -50.16
CA GLU A 381 -102.00 -1.95 -48.75
C GLU A 381 -101.01 -3.07 -48.40
N THR A 382 -100.80 -4.03 -49.32
CA THR A 382 -99.76 -5.06 -49.14
C THR A 382 -98.34 -4.47 -49.17
N LEU A 383 -98.10 -3.49 -50.04
CA LEU A 383 -96.82 -2.77 -50.10
C LEU A 383 -96.57 -1.92 -48.84
N LYS A 384 -97.60 -1.29 -48.26
CA LYS A 384 -97.50 -0.56 -46.99
C LYS A 384 -97.04 -1.46 -45.83
N LYS A 385 -97.59 -2.68 -45.72
CA LYS A 385 -97.18 -3.65 -44.68
C LYS A 385 -95.72 -4.07 -44.85
N LYS A 386 -95.31 -4.44 -46.07
CA LYS A 386 -93.91 -4.77 -46.39
C LYS A 386 -92.95 -3.61 -46.10
N GLY A 387 -93.34 -2.38 -46.44
CA GLY A 387 -92.52 -1.19 -46.14
C GLY A 387 -92.32 -0.95 -44.64
N HIS A 388 -93.34 -1.24 -43.81
CA HIS A 388 -93.24 -1.09 -42.36
C HIS A 388 -92.28 -2.13 -41.74
N GLU A 389 -92.39 -3.40 -42.15
CA GLU A 389 -91.49 -4.48 -41.70
C GLU A 389 -90.03 -4.20 -42.06
N ILE A 390 -89.76 -3.70 -43.27
CA ILE A 390 -88.40 -3.33 -43.69
C ILE A 390 -87.87 -2.16 -42.85
N SER A 391 -88.68 -1.13 -42.59
CA SER A 391 -88.28 0.03 -41.77
C SER A 391 -87.98 -0.33 -40.31
N GLU A 392 -88.73 -1.24 -39.70
CA GLU A 392 -88.44 -1.73 -38.35
C GLU A 392 -87.13 -2.53 -38.29
N ALA A 393 -86.89 -3.35 -39.32
CA ALA A 393 -85.66 -4.11 -39.44
C ALA A 393 -84.43 -3.19 -39.62
N GLU A 394 -84.52 -2.16 -40.47
CA GLU A 394 -83.48 -1.13 -40.64
C GLU A 394 -83.14 -0.42 -39.32
N LYS A 395 -84.14 -0.01 -38.53
CA LYS A 395 -83.92 0.61 -37.21
C LYS A 395 -83.24 -0.33 -36.22
N ALA A 396 -83.55 -1.64 -36.27
CA ALA A 396 -82.86 -2.64 -35.48
C ALA A 396 -81.39 -2.78 -35.91
N VAL A 397 -81.11 -2.81 -37.22
CA VAL A 397 -79.74 -2.90 -37.74
C VAL A 397 -78.93 -1.66 -37.36
N PHE A 398 -79.51 -0.46 -37.47
CA PHE A 398 -78.82 0.78 -37.11
C PHE A 398 -78.43 0.82 -35.62
N ARG A 399 -79.30 0.32 -34.73
CA ARG A 399 -78.98 0.18 -33.29
C ARG A 399 -77.80 -0.76 -33.06
N ILE A 400 -77.84 -1.95 -33.65
CA ILE A 400 -76.74 -2.94 -33.56
C ILE A 400 -75.42 -2.36 -34.09
N MET A 401 -75.46 -1.64 -35.22
CA MET A 401 -74.27 -1.00 -35.78
C MET A 401 -73.72 0.13 -34.91
N SER A 402 -74.59 0.86 -34.21
CA SER A 402 -74.18 1.92 -33.27
C SER A 402 -73.48 1.31 -32.04
N GLU A 403 -74.07 0.25 -31.47
CA GLU A 403 -73.49 -0.49 -30.34
C GLU A 403 -72.16 -1.17 -30.73
N GLU A 404 -72.07 -1.75 -31.94
CA GLU A 404 -70.84 -2.31 -32.49
C GLU A 404 -69.74 -1.23 -32.59
N LYS A 405 -70.06 -0.04 -33.11
CA LYS A 405 -69.11 1.09 -33.18
C LYS A 405 -68.66 1.57 -31.80
N GLU A 406 -69.57 1.62 -30.82
CA GLU A 406 -69.25 2.04 -29.46
C GLU A 406 -68.31 1.05 -28.77
N LEU A 407 -68.57 -0.25 -28.88
CA LEU A 407 -67.69 -1.30 -28.36
C LEU A 407 -66.31 -1.29 -29.03
N VAL A 408 -66.24 -1.08 -30.35
CA VAL A 408 -64.97 -0.93 -31.07
C VAL A 408 -64.19 0.29 -30.54
N SER A 409 -64.87 1.41 -30.28
CA SER A 409 -64.25 2.60 -29.68
C SER A 409 -63.67 2.31 -28.28
N GLN A 410 -64.44 1.63 -27.43
CA GLN A 410 -63.99 1.23 -26.09
C GLN A 410 -62.80 0.25 -26.14
N LEU A 411 -62.83 -0.72 -27.06
CA LEU A 411 -61.71 -1.63 -27.29
C LEU A 411 -60.46 -0.93 -27.80
N ASN A 412 -60.61 0.08 -28.66
CA ASN A 412 -59.47 0.90 -29.09
C ASN A 412 -58.87 1.70 -27.93
N LEU A 413 -59.71 2.19 -27.01
CA LEU A 413 -59.23 2.85 -25.79
C LEU A 413 -58.45 1.86 -24.90
N VAL A 414 -58.95 0.65 -24.70
CA VAL A 414 -58.26 -0.40 -23.93
C VAL A 414 -56.94 -0.78 -24.60
N LYS A 415 -56.91 -0.97 -25.93
CA LYS A 415 -55.67 -1.20 -26.69
C LYS A 415 -54.65 -0.08 -26.51
N SER A 416 -55.09 1.17 -26.53
CA SER A 416 -54.19 2.31 -26.30
C SER A 416 -53.60 2.31 -24.87
N LYS A 417 -54.34 1.79 -23.88
CA LYS A 417 -53.82 1.58 -22.52
C LYS A 417 -52.84 0.40 -22.48
N GLU A 418 -53.13 -0.71 -23.16
CA GLU A 418 -52.23 -1.87 -23.28
C GLU A 418 -50.89 -1.47 -23.92
N GLU A 419 -50.91 -0.68 -25.01
CA GLU A 419 -49.69 -0.17 -25.65
C GLU A 419 -48.86 0.69 -24.70
N LYS A 420 -49.51 1.57 -23.92
CA LYS A 420 -48.83 2.38 -22.90
C LYS A 420 -48.18 1.52 -21.81
N ILE A 421 -48.87 0.50 -21.31
CA ILE A 421 -48.32 -0.44 -20.33
C ILE A 421 -47.16 -1.25 -20.94
N GLY A 422 -47.26 -1.64 -22.21
CA GLY A 422 -46.19 -2.32 -22.93
C GLY A 422 -44.92 -1.48 -23.06
N LEU A 423 -45.06 -0.16 -23.30
CA LEU A 423 -43.93 0.77 -23.31
C LEU A 423 -43.26 0.88 -21.93
N ILE A 424 -44.06 0.96 -20.86
CA ILE A 424 -43.55 1.00 -19.48
C ILE A 424 -42.82 -0.30 -19.14
N GLU A 425 -43.35 -1.46 -19.51
CA GLU A 425 -42.69 -2.75 -19.28
C GLU A 425 -41.35 -2.87 -20.03
N ALA A 426 -41.28 -2.38 -21.28
CA ALA A 426 -40.04 -2.37 -22.04
C ALA A 426 -38.99 -1.46 -21.39
N GLU A 427 -39.41 -0.28 -20.92
CA GLU A 427 -38.52 0.64 -20.21
C GLU A 427 -38.04 0.06 -18.87
N PHE A 428 -38.94 -0.59 -18.12
CA PHE A 428 -38.63 -1.29 -16.88
C PHE A 428 -37.56 -2.38 -17.09
N LYS A 429 -37.71 -3.24 -18.10
CA LYS A 429 -36.73 -4.30 -18.42
C LYS A 429 -35.37 -3.70 -18.78
N ARG A 430 -35.34 -2.63 -19.57
CA ARG A 430 -34.10 -1.92 -19.93
C ARG A 430 -33.43 -1.34 -18.69
N GLU A 431 -34.16 -0.65 -17.82
CA GLU A 431 -33.62 -0.08 -16.59
C GLU A 431 -33.08 -1.17 -15.64
N LEU A 432 -33.78 -2.30 -15.53
CA LEU A 432 -33.34 -3.44 -14.73
C LEU A 432 -31.99 -3.99 -15.22
N GLU A 433 -31.84 -4.16 -16.53
CA GLU A 433 -30.58 -4.60 -17.15
C GLU A 433 -29.45 -3.60 -16.88
N GLU A 434 -29.68 -2.31 -17.13
CA GLU A 434 -28.69 -1.24 -16.90
C GLU A 434 -28.22 -1.19 -15.44
N VAL A 435 -29.15 -1.24 -14.47
CA VAL A 435 -28.78 -1.21 -13.05
C VAL A 435 -28.11 -2.52 -12.62
N SER A 436 -28.56 -3.66 -13.14
CA SER A 436 -27.91 -4.96 -12.89
C SER A 436 -26.47 -5.00 -13.38
N HIS A 437 -26.14 -4.31 -14.47
CA HIS A 437 -24.76 -4.19 -14.94
C HIS A 437 -23.87 -3.37 -13.99
N LEU A 438 -24.43 -2.38 -13.30
CA LEU A 438 -23.67 -1.48 -12.42
C LEU A 438 -23.50 -1.99 -10.99
N VAL A 439 -24.51 -2.70 -10.48
CA VAL A 439 -24.61 -3.10 -9.06
C VAL A 439 -24.66 -4.62 -8.88
N GLY A 440 -24.74 -5.37 -9.98
CA GLY A 440 -24.76 -6.83 -9.99
C GLY A 440 -26.16 -7.45 -9.95
N PRO A 441 -26.24 -8.79 -10.11
CA PRO A 441 -27.50 -9.52 -10.31
C PRO A 441 -28.40 -9.58 -9.07
N ALA A 442 -27.94 -9.11 -7.92
CA ALA A 442 -28.72 -9.10 -6.69
C ALA A 442 -29.92 -8.12 -6.77
N VAL A 443 -29.83 -7.08 -7.60
CA VAL A 443 -30.96 -6.17 -7.87
C VAL A 443 -32.08 -6.88 -8.64
N SER A 444 -31.76 -7.86 -9.48
CA SER A 444 -32.75 -8.66 -10.23
C SER A 444 -33.50 -9.68 -9.39
N LYS A 445 -33.13 -9.87 -8.11
CA LYS A 445 -33.76 -10.83 -7.18
C LYS A 445 -34.87 -10.21 -6.33
N TYR A 446 -35.50 -9.13 -6.79
CA TYR A 446 -36.68 -8.58 -6.11
C TYR A 446 -37.84 -9.60 -6.13
N GLU A 447 -38.64 -9.64 -5.07
CA GLU A 447 -39.80 -10.52 -4.99
C GLU A 447 -40.85 -10.13 -6.04
N HIS A 448 -40.99 -10.94 -7.08
CA HIS A 448 -42.02 -10.77 -8.10
C HIS A 448 -43.41 -10.94 -7.50
N GLY A 449 -44.31 -10.01 -7.80
CA GLY A 449 -45.71 -10.10 -7.38
C GLY A 449 -45.95 -10.08 -5.86
N GLY A 450 -45.00 -9.58 -5.06
CA GLY A 450 -45.23 -9.32 -3.64
C GLY A 450 -46.35 -8.30 -3.43
N ASN A 451 -47.16 -8.48 -2.39
CA ASN A 451 -48.19 -7.50 -2.00
C ASN A 451 -47.52 -6.13 -1.80
N ALA A 452 -47.67 -5.22 -2.76
CA ALA A 452 -47.20 -3.86 -2.64
C ALA A 452 -47.78 -3.24 -1.36
N SER A 453 -46.90 -2.83 -0.45
CA SER A 453 -47.27 -2.07 0.74
C SER A 453 -47.78 -0.70 0.29
N ALA A 454 -49.10 -0.58 0.11
CA ALA A 454 -49.81 0.60 -0.37
C ALA A 454 -49.41 1.08 -1.78
N PRO A 455 -50.37 1.45 -2.65
CA PRO A 455 -50.05 2.05 -3.94
C PRO A 455 -49.42 3.43 -3.70
N ILE A 456 -48.10 3.51 -3.87
CA ILE A 456 -47.33 4.76 -3.90
C ILE A 456 -47.74 5.59 -5.11
N SER A 457 -47.74 6.92 -4.96
CA SER A 457 -48.12 7.83 -6.03
C SER A 457 -47.15 7.74 -7.21
N ARG A 458 -47.67 7.85 -8.45
CA ARG A 458 -46.86 7.91 -9.68
C ARG A 458 -45.74 8.96 -9.58
N GLN A 459 -46.01 10.08 -8.90
CA GLN A 459 -45.04 11.15 -8.69
C GLN A 459 -43.86 10.72 -7.81
N GLU A 460 -44.11 10.02 -6.71
CA GLU A 460 -43.07 9.52 -5.79
C GLU A 460 -42.19 8.46 -6.48
N GLN A 461 -42.79 7.65 -7.35
CA GLN A 461 -42.08 6.65 -8.15
C GLN A 461 -41.19 7.31 -9.23
N GLU A 462 -41.67 8.36 -9.89
CA GLU A 462 -40.87 9.17 -10.82
C GLU A 462 -39.73 9.91 -10.11
N GLU A 463 -39.94 10.41 -8.89
CA GLU A 463 -38.89 11.02 -8.08
C GLU A 463 -37.81 10.00 -7.72
N THR A 464 -38.22 8.80 -7.31
CA THR A 464 -37.30 7.69 -7.01
C THR A 464 -36.49 7.30 -8.26
N LYS A 465 -37.15 7.19 -9.42
CA LYS A 465 -36.47 6.97 -10.72
C LYS A 465 -35.43 8.05 -11.02
N ARG A 466 -35.74 9.33 -10.78
CA ARG A 466 -34.77 10.44 -10.95
C ARG A 466 -33.58 10.32 -9.99
N THR A 467 -33.80 9.89 -8.74
CA THR A 467 -32.70 9.67 -7.79
C THR A 467 -31.79 8.52 -8.23
N ILE A 468 -32.36 7.41 -8.68
CA ILE A 468 -31.65 6.27 -9.27
C ILE A 468 -30.82 6.72 -10.47
N GLN A 469 -31.39 7.51 -11.39
CA GLN A 469 -30.66 8.03 -12.55
C GLN A 469 -29.48 8.93 -12.16
N LYS A 470 -29.64 9.80 -11.14
CA LYS A 470 -28.55 10.64 -10.64
C LYS A 470 -27.42 9.80 -10.03
N LEU A 471 -27.76 8.78 -9.25
CA LEU A 471 -26.77 7.85 -8.68
C LEU A 471 -26.07 7.04 -9.78
N LYS A 472 -26.81 6.62 -10.82
CA LYS A 472 -26.28 5.93 -11.99
C LYS A 472 -25.18 6.73 -12.67
N ILE A 473 -25.48 7.99 -13.02
CA ILE A 473 -24.54 8.90 -13.70
C ILE A 473 -23.27 9.09 -12.86
N ARG A 474 -23.41 9.32 -11.55
CA ARG A 474 -22.25 9.48 -10.65
C ARG A 474 -21.38 8.23 -10.57
N LEU A 475 -21.98 7.04 -10.63
CA LEU A 475 -21.26 5.77 -10.62
C LEU A 475 -20.57 5.48 -11.95
N GLU A 476 -21.17 5.83 -13.08
CA GLU A 476 -20.55 5.72 -14.40
C GLU A 476 -19.35 6.66 -14.56
N ASP A 477 -19.46 7.90 -14.09
CA ASP A 477 -18.35 8.87 -14.02
C ASP A 477 -17.23 8.42 -13.08
N SER A 478 -17.59 7.65 -12.06
CA SER A 478 -16.64 6.98 -11.17
C SER A 478 -16.13 5.71 -11.85
N SER A 479 -15.34 5.84 -12.91
CA SER A 479 -14.71 4.70 -13.56
C SER A 479 -13.79 3.99 -12.56
N VAL A 480 -14.22 2.83 -12.06
CA VAL A 480 -13.48 2.09 -11.05
C VAL A 480 -12.92 0.80 -11.61
N SER A 481 -11.72 0.91 -12.14
CA SER A 481 -10.85 -0.23 -12.44
C SER A 481 -9.72 -0.25 -11.41
N GLY A 482 -9.39 -1.42 -10.85
CA GLY A 482 -8.27 -1.59 -9.90
C GLY A 482 -8.58 -1.35 -8.41
N MET A 483 -9.86 -1.46 -7.98
CA MET A 483 -10.30 -1.27 -6.58
C MET A 483 -9.46 -2.05 -5.56
N GLU A 484 -9.36 -3.36 -5.75
CA GLU A 484 -8.66 -4.26 -4.83
C GLU A 484 -7.16 -4.01 -4.80
N GLU A 485 -6.57 -3.69 -5.96
CA GLU A 485 -5.14 -3.38 -6.06
C GLU A 485 -4.79 -2.12 -5.29
N VAL A 486 -5.57 -1.04 -5.44
CA VAL A 486 -5.36 0.23 -4.75
C VAL A 486 -5.54 0.09 -3.23
N GLN A 487 -6.58 -0.61 -2.78
CA GLN A 487 -6.80 -0.84 -1.34
C GLN A 487 -5.67 -1.66 -0.74
N LYS A 488 -5.23 -2.71 -1.43
CA LYS A 488 -4.12 -3.55 -0.99
C LYS A 488 -2.82 -2.76 -0.95
N GLU A 489 -2.51 -2.00 -2.00
CA GLU A 489 -1.31 -1.18 -2.09
C GLU A 489 -1.28 -0.08 -1.01
N TYR A 490 -2.41 0.57 -0.74
CA TYR A 490 -2.54 1.53 0.37
C TYR A 490 -2.23 0.86 1.71
N LYS A 491 -2.83 -0.32 1.96
CA LYS A 491 -2.62 -1.07 3.20
C LYS A 491 -1.15 -1.47 3.37
N ASP A 492 -0.54 -2.07 2.35
CA ASP A 492 0.85 -2.52 2.37
C ASP A 492 1.81 -1.32 2.59
N THR A 493 1.54 -0.20 1.93
CA THR A 493 2.35 1.03 2.06
C THR A 493 2.18 1.67 3.45
N PHE A 494 0.96 1.66 4.00
CA PHE A 494 0.67 2.16 5.33
C PHE A 494 1.34 1.31 6.43
N GLU A 495 1.26 -0.01 6.32
CA GLU A 495 1.96 -0.94 7.22
C GLU A 495 3.48 -0.71 7.17
N ARG A 496 4.03 -0.42 5.99
CA ARG A 496 5.44 -0.07 5.84
C ARG A 496 5.81 1.26 6.51
N ASP A 497 5.02 2.34 6.34
CA ASP A 497 5.32 3.62 7.01
C ASP A 497 5.22 3.50 8.54
N THR A 498 4.20 2.79 9.03
CA THR A 498 4.03 2.56 10.48
C THR A 498 5.18 1.74 11.07
N PHE A 499 5.69 0.75 10.35
CA PHE A 499 6.90 0.01 10.73
C PHE A 499 8.12 0.93 10.78
N LEU A 500 8.37 1.74 9.75
CA LEU A 500 9.50 2.67 9.71
C LEU A 500 9.41 3.73 10.82
N ALA A 501 8.20 4.20 11.17
CA ALA A 501 8.00 5.13 12.27
C ALA A 501 8.39 4.54 13.62
N ARG A 502 8.08 3.25 13.85
CA ARG A 502 8.47 2.54 15.07
C ARG A 502 9.98 2.35 15.15
N GLU A 503 10.61 1.88 14.08
CA GLU A 503 12.05 1.71 13.99
C GLU A 503 12.81 3.02 14.23
N LEU A 504 12.31 4.13 13.68
CA LEU A 504 12.89 5.46 13.90
C LEU A 504 12.89 5.83 15.39
N GLY A 505 11.76 5.63 16.09
CA GLY A 505 11.67 5.90 17.52
C GLY A 505 12.58 5.00 18.37
N ASP A 506 12.80 3.74 17.96
CA ASP A 506 13.70 2.82 18.65
C ASP A 506 15.18 3.19 18.40
N LEU A 507 15.54 3.67 17.20
CA LEU A 507 16.87 4.20 16.89
C LEU A 507 17.16 5.50 17.65
N GLU A 508 16.20 6.41 17.78
CA GLU A 508 16.34 7.65 18.55
C GLU A 508 16.64 7.36 20.03
N LYS A 509 15.87 6.45 20.65
CA LYS A 509 16.11 6.00 22.03
C LYS A 509 17.48 5.36 22.20
N SER A 510 17.90 4.55 21.22
CA SER A 510 19.22 3.91 21.20
C SER A 510 20.36 4.94 21.10
N ALA A 511 20.15 6.00 20.32
CA ALA A 511 21.11 7.10 20.21
C ALA A 511 21.22 7.88 21.53
N GLU A 512 20.10 8.10 22.22
CA GLU A 512 20.09 8.77 23.53
C GLU A 512 20.82 7.95 24.60
N THR A 513 20.54 6.65 24.70
CA THR A 513 21.26 5.75 25.63
C THR A 513 22.75 5.66 25.32
N LEU A 514 23.16 5.64 24.04
CA LEU A 514 24.57 5.69 23.67
C LEU A 514 25.25 7.00 24.09
N LYS A 515 24.56 8.15 23.97
CA LYS A 515 25.07 9.43 24.44
C LYS A 515 25.27 9.46 25.95
N GLU A 516 24.31 8.93 26.70
CA GLU A 516 24.42 8.81 28.16
C GLU A 516 25.60 7.92 28.56
N LEU A 517 25.73 6.76 27.92
CA LEU A 517 26.85 5.84 28.17
C LEU A 517 28.21 6.48 27.87
N ILE A 518 28.33 7.28 26.81
CA ILE A 518 29.56 8.00 26.48
C ILE A 518 29.89 9.01 27.59
N ARG A 519 28.91 9.81 28.04
CA ARG A 519 29.10 10.77 29.15
C ARG A 519 29.51 10.10 30.46
N ASP A 520 28.90 8.97 30.77
CA ASP A 520 29.23 8.16 31.95
C ASP A 520 30.66 7.61 31.88
N LEU A 521 31.10 7.17 30.68
CA LEU A 521 32.47 6.72 30.47
C LEU A 521 33.47 7.88 30.58
N GLU A 522 33.15 9.06 30.06
CA GLU A 522 34.02 10.25 30.13
C GLU A 522 34.21 10.75 31.56
N THR A 523 33.12 10.85 32.33
CA THR A 523 33.19 11.26 33.74
C THR A 523 33.97 10.25 34.58
N ARG A 524 33.75 8.96 34.37
CA ARG A 524 34.55 7.90 35.02
C ARG A 524 36.02 8.00 34.65
N LEU A 525 36.34 8.11 33.36
CA LEU A 525 37.70 8.27 32.86
C LEU A 525 38.42 9.46 33.52
N ALA A 526 37.78 10.63 33.59
CA ALA A 526 38.36 11.81 34.20
C ALA A 526 38.61 11.64 35.72
N SER A 527 37.65 11.04 36.43
CA SER A 527 37.77 10.79 37.87
C SER A 527 38.87 9.80 38.22
N GLU A 528 38.93 8.67 37.51
CA GLU A 528 39.94 7.62 37.70
C GLU A 528 41.33 8.10 37.28
N PHE A 529 41.43 8.89 36.21
CA PHE A 529 42.69 9.49 35.79
C PHE A 529 43.24 10.46 36.85
N THR A 530 42.40 11.35 37.39
CA THR A 530 42.81 12.33 38.41
C THR A 530 43.27 11.62 39.69
N SER A 531 42.48 10.66 40.17
CA SER A 531 42.83 9.84 41.35
C SER A 531 44.09 8.99 41.11
N GLY A 532 44.25 8.45 39.90
CA GLY A 532 45.45 7.73 39.50
C GLY A 532 46.69 8.61 39.47
N LEU A 533 46.58 9.81 38.90
CA LEU A 533 47.67 10.78 38.81
C LEU A 533 48.17 11.22 40.20
N GLU A 534 47.26 11.45 41.15
CA GLU A 534 47.62 11.76 42.53
C GLU A 534 48.39 10.62 43.20
N ARG A 535 48.00 9.36 42.96
CA ARG A 535 48.70 8.18 43.47
C ARG A 535 50.09 8.05 42.84
N ILE A 536 50.20 8.26 41.53
CA ILE A 536 51.48 8.21 40.81
C ILE A 536 52.41 9.29 41.35
N ASN A 537 51.93 10.52 41.55
CA ASN A 537 52.74 11.63 42.07
C ASN A 537 53.28 11.35 43.48
N LYS A 538 52.49 10.74 44.36
CA LYS A 538 52.94 10.35 45.72
C LYS A 538 54.07 9.32 45.68
N GLU A 539 53.94 8.29 44.85
CA GLU A 539 54.99 7.26 44.72
C GLU A 539 56.20 7.78 43.94
N PHE A 540 56.00 8.64 42.94
CA PHE A 540 57.07 9.24 42.15
C PHE A 540 57.97 10.12 43.01
N ASP A 541 57.37 10.99 43.83
CA ASP A 541 58.12 11.84 44.75
C ASP A 541 58.92 11.00 45.76
N LYS A 542 58.28 10.00 46.38
CA LYS A 542 58.91 9.07 47.33
C LYS A 542 60.10 8.32 46.73
N LEU A 543 59.93 7.73 45.55
CA LEU A 543 61.02 7.00 44.86
C LEU A 543 62.12 7.95 44.41
N PHE A 544 61.76 9.15 43.94
CA PHE A 544 62.72 10.17 43.54
C PHE A 544 63.58 10.63 44.73
N THR A 545 62.97 10.97 45.87
CA THR A 545 63.68 11.35 47.08
C THR A 545 64.61 10.23 47.58
N ALA A 546 64.17 8.96 47.52
CA ALA A 546 65.00 7.81 47.90
C ALA A 546 66.25 7.66 47.02
N MET A 547 66.14 7.92 45.71
CA MET A 547 67.26 7.80 44.76
C MET A 547 68.24 8.97 44.85
N PHE A 548 67.74 10.20 45.01
CA PHE A 548 68.57 11.42 45.01
C PHE A 548 68.95 11.93 46.40
N GLY A 549 68.41 11.34 47.47
CA GLY A 549 68.64 11.77 48.87
C GLY A 549 68.03 13.14 49.17
N GLY A 550 66.96 13.52 48.46
CA GLY A 550 66.30 14.84 48.50
C GLY A 550 65.74 15.24 47.12
N GLY A 551 65.06 16.39 47.05
CA GLY A 551 64.42 16.88 45.83
C GLY A 551 62.94 16.52 45.74
N GLU A 552 62.27 17.04 44.72
CA GLU A 552 60.82 16.88 44.49
C GLU A 552 60.56 16.53 43.02
N ALA A 553 59.61 15.61 42.77
CA ALA A 553 59.22 15.24 41.42
C ALA A 553 57.70 15.04 41.30
N SER A 554 57.09 15.64 40.28
CA SER A 554 55.64 15.55 40.04
C SER A 554 55.27 15.67 38.56
N LEU A 555 54.13 15.09 38.22
CA LEU A 555 53.46 15.16 36.93
C LEU A 555 52.34 16.19 36.99
N VAL A 556 52.29 17.09 36.00
CA VAL A 556 51.32 18.19 35.93
C VAL A 556 50.57 18.15 34.60
N LEU A 557 49.24 18.27 34.65
CA LEU A 557 48.41 18.43 33.47
C LEU A 557 48.68 19.80 32.81
N THR A 558 49.00 19.77 31.52
CA THR A 558 49.22 20.96 30.69
C THR A 558 48.31 20.89 29.47
N LYS A 559 47.73 22.00 29.02
CA LYS A 559 47.00 22.05 27.76
C LYS A 559 47.95 22.47 26.65
N GLU A 560 48.08 21.67 25.60
CA GLU A 560 48.83 22.05 24.40
C GLU A 560 47.86 22.45 23.29
N SER A 561 48.13 23.54 22.59
CA SER A 561 47.43 23.87 21.34
C SER A 561 47.98 22.97 20.24
N VAL A 562 47.11 22.18 19.62
CA VAL A 562 47.50 21.39 18.44
C VAL A 562 47.53 22.32 17.25
N GLY A 563 48.69 22.96 17.03
CA GLY A 563 48.96 23.59 15.74
C GLY A 563 49.01 22.52 14.67
N LYS A 564 48.03 22.47 13.76
CA LYS A 564 48.12 21.69 12.53
C LYS A 564 49.44 22.06 11.86
N ARG A 565 50.46 21.21 11.97
CA ARG A 565 51.65 21.28 11.10
C ARG A 565 51.18 20.94 9.70
N SER A 566 50.80 21.98 8.97
CA SER A 566 50.48 21.95 7.55
C SER A 566 51.77 21.72 6.77
N ASP A 567 52.15 20.46 6.59
CA ASP A 567 53.07 20.05 5.51
C ASP A 567 52.33 19.93 4.16
N LEU A 568 51.47 20.90 3.87
CA LEU A 568 50.80 21.09 2.59
C LEU A 568 50.90 22.57 2.23
N LYS A 569 52.07 22.95 1.70
CA LYS A 569 52.14 24.09 0.79
C LYS A 569 51.43 23.68 -0.48
N ASP A 570 50.23 24.24 -0.65
CA ASP A 570 49.57 24.59 -1.91
C ASP A 570 48.07 24.34 -1.76
N LEU A 571 47.34 25.41 -1.46
CA LEU A 571 46.21 25.86 -2.26
C LEU A 571 45.60 27.09 -1.60
N GLU A 572 45.65 28.19 -2.34
CA GLU A 572 44.86 29.39 -2.11
C GLU A 572 43.38 29.01 -2.03
N ARG A 573 42.76 29.21 -0.86
CA ARG A 573 41.37 29.64 -0.77
C ARG A 573 41.12 30.24 0.61
N SER A 574 40.84 31.54 0.56
CA SER A 574 40.10 32.28 1.55
C SER A 574 38.81 31.54 1.90
N ASP A 575 38.65 31.14 3.16
CA ASP A 575 37.44 31.29 3.95
C ASP A 575 37.85 31.23 5.42
N LEU A 576 37.64 32.35 6.11
CA LEU A 576 37.83 32.50 7.56
C LEU A 576 36.68 31.79 8.26
N GLU A 577 36.82 30.48 8.49
CA GLU A 577 36.19 29.85 9.64
C GLU A 577 37.25 29.77 10.73
N GLU A 578 36.99 30.45 11.86
CA GLU A 578 37.75 30.32 13.10
C GLU A 578 37.86 28.83 13.42
N THR A 579 39.00 28.23 13.08
CA THR A 579 39.27 26.84 13.40
C THR A 579 39.51 26.84 14.91
N GLU A 580 38.52 26.41 15.69
CA GLU A 580 38.69 26.17 17.13
C GLU A 580 39.95 25.31 17.28
N GLU A 581 41.02 25.89 17.82
CA GLU A 581 42.24 25.14 18.10
C GLU A 581 41.85 24.02 19.08
N GLU A 582 41.82 22.77 18.61
CA GLU A 582 41.59 21.61 19.45
C GLU A 582 42.69 21.57 20.51
N MET A 583 42.35 22.03 21.72
CA MET A 583 43.23 21.95 22.88
C MET A 583 43.15 20.53 23.43
N GLU A 584 44.25 19.80 23.36
CA GLU A 584 44.35 18.49 23.98
C GLU A 584 45.12 18.61 25.30
N ASP A 585 44.69 17.87 26.33
CA ASP A 585 45.49 17.79 27.55
C ASP A 585 46.69 16.87 27.32
N GLY A 586 47.85 17.31 27.81
CA GLY A 586 49.08 16.56 27.94
C GLY A 586 49.59 16.56 29.38
N LEU A 587 50.70 15.87 29.59
CA LEU A 587 51.31 15.72 30.90
C LEU A 587 52.78 16.16 30.88
N ASP A 588 53.11 17.15 31.70
CA ASP A 588 54.47 17.65 31.88
C ASP A 588 55.12 17.12 33.15
N ILE A 589 56.45 16.99 33.14
CA ILE A 589 57.23 16.43 34.26
C ILE A 589 58.03 17.55 34.92
N LYS A 590 57.72 17.83 36.18
CA LYS A 590 58.45 18.80 37.01
C LYS A 590 59.37 18.07 37.96
N VAL A 591 60.66 18.37 37.88
CA VAL A 591 61.71 17.78 38.72
C VAL A 591 62.58 18.88 39.31
N SER A 592 62.90 18.75 40.59
CA SER A 592 63.75 19.66 41.37
C SER A 592 64.78 18.87 42.16
N LEU A 593 66.08 19.11 41.91
CA LEU A 593 67.18 18.44 42.62
C LEU A 593 67.64 19.24 43.84
N PRO A 594 68.00 18.59 44.97
CA PRO A 594 68.28 19.26 46.24
C PRO A 594 69.51 20.20 46.22
N LYS A 595 70.41 20.04 45.23
CA LYS A 595 71.66 20.81 45.10
C LYS A 595 71.73 21.72 43.87
N LYS A 596 70.67 21.81 43.05
CA LYS A 596 70.63 22.63 41.82
C LYS A 596 69.41 23.57 41.84
N LYS A 597 69.63 24.87 41.56
CA LYS A 597 68.55 25.88 41.50
C LYS A 597 67.68 25.81 40.23
N ILE A 598 68.01 24.93 39.28
CA ILE A 598 67.41 24.91 37.94
C ILE A 598 66.33 23.82 37.88
N ARG A 599 65.18 24.16 37.29
CA ARG A 599 64.00 23.30 37.14
C ARG A 599 63.92 22.75 35.71
N GLY A 600 63.54 21.49 35.56
CA GLY A 600 63.19 20.90 34.26
C GLY A 600 64.14 19.80 33.76
N LEU A 601 63.61 18.97 32.85
CA LEU A 601 64.24 17.74 32.34
C LEU A 601 65.50 17.97 31.48
N VAL A 602 65.57 19.09 30.77
CA VAL A 602 66.59 19.34 29.72
C VAL A 602 68.00 19.51 30.30
N MET A 603 68.12 19.86 31.59
CA MET A 603 69.39 20.21 32.24
C MET A 603 69.92 19.12 33.21
N LEU A 604 69.32 17.93 33.18
CA LEU A 604 69.78 16.75 33.93
C LEU A 604 70.92 16.03 33.20
N SER A 605 71.92 15.53 33.93
CA SER A 605 72.97 14.67 33.37
C SER A 605 72.41 13.34 32.86
N GLY A 606 73.12 12.63 31.97
CA GLY A 606 72.66 11.34 31.42
C GLY A 606 72.27 10.31 32.48
N GLY A 607 73.05 10.19 33.56
CA GLY A 607 72.74 9.31 34.70
C GLY A 607 71.54 9.80 35.53
N GLU A 608 71.43 11.10 35.79
CA GLU A 608 70.27 11.69 36.51
C GLU A 608 68.98 11.52 35.71
N ARG A 609 69.02 11.65 34.37
CA ARG A 609 67.89 11.42 33.47
C ARG A 609 67.44 9.96 33.51
N ALA A 610 68.38 9.03 33.38
CA ALA A 610 68.09 7.60 33.44
C ALA A 610 67.42 7.23 34.78
N LEU A 611 67.96 7.71 35.90
CA LEU A 611 67.40 7.47 37.24
C LEU A 611 66.02 8.10 37.45
N THR A 612 65.82 9.35 36.98
CA THR A 612 64.51 10.02 37.03
C THR A 612 63.47 9.24 36.23
N SER A 613 63.87 8.72 35.08
CA SER A 613 62.97 7.96 34.22
C SER A 613 62.59 6.62 34.83
N ILE A 614 63.57 5.91 35.37
CA ILE A 614 63.37 4.65 36.08
C ILE A 614 62.42 4.89 37.27
N ALA A 615 62.64 5.95 38.07
CA ALA A 615 61.75 6.31 39.18
C ALA A 615 60.31 6.59 38.70
N LEU A 616 60.14 7.27 37.57
CA LEU A 616 58.82 7.55 37.00
C LEU A 616 58.12 6.28 36.52
N ILE A 617 58.80 5.45 35.73
CA ILE A 617 58.24 4.19 35.23
C ILE A 617 57.84 3.29 36.40
N PHE A 618 58.67 3.26 37.44
CA PHE A 618 58.38 2.49 38.65
C PHE A 618 57.20 3.05 39.43
N ALA A 619 57.10 4.37 39.60
CA ALA A 619 55.94 5.00 40.23
C ALA A 619 54.64 4.70 39.49
N VAL A 620 54.68 4.78 38.16
CA VAL A 620 53.56 4.44 37.27
C VAL A 620 53.19 2.96 37.44
N SER A 621 54.17 2.06 37.46
CA SER A 621 53.93 0.62 37.66
C SER A 621 53.39 0.28 39.05
N GLN A 622 53.66 1.09 40.08
CA GLN A 622 53.25 0.79 41.46
C GLN A 622 51.78 1.09 41.77
N VAL A 623 51.14 1.98 41.00
CA VAL A 623 49.72 2.31 41.19
C VAL A 623 48.82 1.19 40.70
N ASN A 624 49.26 0.47 39.66
CA ASN A 624 48.61 -0.73 39.16
C ASN A 624 49.67 -1.81 38.83
N PRO A 625 50.14 -2.57 39.84
CA PRO A 625 51.29 -3.44 39.71
C PRO A 625 51.05 -4.58 38.74
N PRO A 626 51.84 -4.68 37.64
CA PRO A 626 51.76 -5.84 36.77
C PRO A 626 52.27 -7.10 37.51
N PRO A 627 51.83 -8.30 37.11
CA PRO A 627 52.24 -9.55 37.75
C PRO A 627 53.76 -9.77 37.71
N PHE A 628 54.44 -9.28 36.66
CA PHE A 628 55.89 -9.25 36.58
C PHE A 628 56.40 -8.03 35.80
N ILE A 629 57.68 -7.71 35.98
CA ILE A 629 58.41 -6.66 35.26
C ILE A 629 59.76 -7.22 34.79
N ILE A 630 60.13 -6.92 33.55
CA ILE A 630 61.43 -7.25 32.95
C ILE A 630 62.25 -5.98 32.80
N LEU A 631 63.50 -6.03 33.27
CA LEU A 631 64.45 -4.93 33.23
C LEU A 631 65.65 -5.38 32.39
N ASP A 632 65.71 -4.94 31.13
CA ASP A 632 66.75 -5.32 30.17
C ASP A 632 67.85 -4.25 30.08
N GLU A 633 68.95 -4.50 30.80
CA GLU A 633 70.17 -3.68 30.86
C GLU A 633 69.91 -2.21 31.27
N THR A 634 68.90 -1.98 32.10
CA THR A 634 68.51 -0.63 32.56
C THR A 634 69.52 0.03 33.51
N ASP A 635 70.42 -0.76 34.09
CA ASP A 635 71.50 -0.33 34.98
C ASP A 635 72.84 -0.11 34.27
N ALA A 636 72.91 -0.31 32.95
CA ALA A 636 74.16 -0.24 32.18
C ALA A 636 74.83 1.15 32.19
N ALA A 637 74.04 2.23 32.36
CA ALA A 637 74.52 3.60 32.36
C ALA A 637 74.79 4.16 33.77
N LEU A 638 74.66 3.33 34.81
CA LEU A 638 74.80 3.75 36.21
C LEU A 638 76.22 3.52 36.72
N ASP A 639 76.72 4.46 37.51
CA ASP A 639 77.95 4.26 38.29
C ASP A 639 77.71 3.33 39.49
N GLU A 640 78.76 2.91 40.17
CA GLU A 640 78.69 1.93 41.27
C GLU A 640 77.82 2.43 42.44
N SER A 641 77.91 3.73 42.78
CA SER A 641 77.10 4.35 43.84
C SER A 641 75.60 4.37 43.49
N ASN A 642 75.23 4.71 42.26
CA ASN A 642 73.82 4.72 41.84
C ASN A 642 73.29 3.32 41.53
N SER A 643 74.17 2.38 41.15
CA SER A 643 73.83 0.96 40.96
C SER A 643 73.35 0.33 42.27
N LYS A 644 73.98 0.67 43.39
CA LYS A 644 73.53 0.21 44.72
C LYS A 644 72.12 0.69 45.05
N LYS A 645 71.85 1.99 44.84
CA LYS A 645 70.51 2.59 45.05
C LYS A 645 69.46 1.99 44.13
N TYR A 646 69.82 1.72 42.89
CA TYR A 646 68.98 1.03 41.93
C TYR A 646 68.64 -0.40 42.41
N GLY A 647 69.64 -1.13 42.93
CA GLY A 647 69.44 -2.45 43.56
C GLY A 647 68.47 -2.40 44.74
N ASP A 648 68.57 -1.40 45.60
CA ASP A 648 67.63 -1.20 46.72
C ASP A 648 66.20 -0.92 46.21
N LEU A 649 66.05 -0.21 45.09
CA LEU A 649 64.76 0.04 44.44
C LEU A 649 64.17 -1.27 43.88
N VAL A 650 64.97 -2.05 43.16
CA VAL A 650 64.59 -3.37 42.65
C VAL A 650 64.09 -4.27 43.79
N GLU A 651 64.77 -4.26 44.93
CA GLU A 651 64.32 -5.02 46.11
C GLU A 651 62.97 -4.52 46.64
N MET A 652 62.75 -3.21 46.71
CA MET A 652 61.46 -2.64 47.09
C MET A 652 60.32 -3.02 46.14
N LEU A 653 60.57 -3.06 44.83
CA LEU A 653 59.58 -3.45 43.82
C LEU A 653 59.23 -4.95 43.90
N SER A 654 60.21 -5.80 44.20
CA SER A 654 60.05 -7.25 44.26
C SER A 654 58.97 -7.72 45.24
N LYS A 655 58.61 -6.86 46.22
CA LYS A 655 57.56 -7.11 47.20
C LYS A 655 56.15 -7.12 46.60
N ARG A 656 55.96 -6.48 45.44
CA ARG A 656 54.64 -6.30 44.80
C ARG A 656 54.55 -6.95 43.42
N SER A 657 55.65 -6.93 42.66
CA SER A 657 55.72 -7.53 41.32
C SER A 657 56.94 -8.44 41.23
N GLN A 658 56.81 -9.54 40.47
CA GLN A 658 57.94 -10.43 40.20
C GLN A 658 58.91 -9.75 39.21
N LEU A 659 60.22 -9.83 39.46
CA LEU A 659 61.23 -9.12 38.67
C LEU A 659 62.13 -10.09 37.91
N ILE A 660 62.33 -9.79 36.62
CA ILE A 660 63.33 -10.45 35.77
C ILE A 660 64.35 -9.39 35.36
N LEU A 661 65.57 -9.52 35.85
CA LEU A 661 66.67 -8.60 35.59
C LEU A 661 67.58 -9.21 34.53
N ILE A 662 67.80 -8.53 33.41
CA ILE A 662 68.89 -8.86 32.48
C ILE A 662 69.98 -7.83 32.72
N THR A 663 71.08 -8.25 33.32
CA THR A 663 72.13 -7.32 33.76
C THR A 663 73.52 -7.99 33.73
N HIS A 664 74.55 -7.15 33.66
CA HIS A 664 75.95 -7.50 33.88
C HIS A 664 76.53 -6.82 35.13
N ASN A 665 75.73 -6.04 35.86
CA ASN A 665 76.14 -5.26 37.03
C ASN A 665 76.10 -6.12 38.29
N ARG A 666 77.25 -6.20 38.99
CA ARG A 666 77.42 -7.06 40.16
C ARG A 666 76.49 -6.68 41.31
N GLU A 667 76.26 -5.39 41.52
CA GLU A 667 75.38 -4.90 42.59
C GLU A 667 73.93 -5.33 42.37
N THR A 668 73.43 -5.19 41.14
CA THR A 668 72.07 -5.62 40.76
C THR A 668 71.92 -7.14 40.80
N MET A 669 72.93 -7.89 40.33
CA MET A 669 72.95 -9.36 40.38
C MET A 669 72.87 -9.90 41.81
N SER A 670 73.48 -9.23 42.78
CA SER A 670 73.49 -9.66 44.18
C SER A 670 72.12 -9.70 44.85
N ARG A 671 71.12 -9.01 44.26
CA ARG A 671 69.74 -8.95 44.78
C ARG A 671 68.84 -10.06 44.23
N ALA A 672 69.32 -10.86 43.27
CA ALA A 672 68.55 -11.95 42.68
C ALA A 672 68.69 -13.24 43.47
N GLY A 673 67.57 -13.92 43.75
CA GLY A 673 67.58 -15.25 44.39
C GLY A 673 67.99 -16.38 43.43
N VAL A 674 67.74 -16.20 42.13
CA VAL A 674 68.12 -17.17 41.09
C VAL A 674 68.86 -16.45 39.97
N ILE A 675 69.95 -17.05 39.48
CA ILE A 675 70.70 -16.55 38.33
C ILE A 675 70.71 -17.56 37.19
N TYR A 676 70.27 -17.09 36.02
CA TYR A 676 70.30 -17.79 34.76
C TYR A 676 71.47 -17.29 33.91
N GLY A 677 72.54 -18.06 33.85
CA GLY A 677 73.67 -17.84 32.94
C GLY A 677 73.33 -18.26 31.52
N VAL A 678 73.23 -17.30 30.59
CA VAL A 678 73.10 -17.55 29.16
C VAL A 678 74.48 -17.47 28.51
N THR A 679 74.93 -18.60 27.99
CA THR A 679 76.21 -18.71 27.26
C THR A 679 75.95 -19.05 25.80
N MET A 680 76.86 -18.68 24.91
CA MET A 680 76.78 -19.02 23.50
C MET A 680 78.01 -19.86 23.14
N GLY A 681 77.76 -21.06 22.59
CA GLY A 681 78.84 -21.91 22.09
C GLY A 681 79.41 -21.40 20.75
N SER A 682 80.50 -22.01 20.29
CA SER A 682 81.09 -21.77 18.96
C SER A 682 80.08 -21.88 17.80
N ASN A 683 79.00 -22.62 18.02
CA ASN A 683 78.00 -22.94 17.01
C ASN A 683 76.87 -21.88 16.95
N GLY A 684 77.01 -20.75 17.65
CA GLY A 684 76.04 -19.64 17.67
C GLY A 684 74.74 -19.94 18.43
N ILE A 685 74.64 -21.11 19.06
CA ILE A 685 73.46 -21.54 19.83
C ILE A 685 73.61 -21.11 21.29
N SER A 686 72.61 -20.42 21.79
CA SER A 686 72.49 -20.07 23.21
C SER A 686 72.14 -21.29 24.04
N LYS A 687 72.86 -21.49 25.14
CA LYS A 687 72.62 -22.52 26.15
C LYS A 687 72.34 -21.87 27.50
N LEU A 688 71.37 -22.42 28.21
CA LEU A 688 71.03 -22.01 29.57
C LEU A 688 71.85 -22.80 30.59
N LEU A 689 72.43 -22.10 31.56
CA LEU A 689 73.02 -22.64 32.79
C LEU A 689 72.29 -21.97 33.95
N SER A 690 71.69 -22.72 34.86
CA SER A 690 71.02 -22.16 36.04
C SER A 690 71.89 -22.38 37.28
N ILE A 691 71.98 -21.35 38.12
CA ILE A 691 72.58 -21.42 39.45
C ILE A 691 71.58 -20.78 40.42
N SER A 692 71.07 -21.57 41.37
CA SER A 692 70.27 -21.06 42.49
C SER A 692 71.22 -20.60 43.60
N PHE A 693 71.09 -19.35 44.07
CA PHE A 693 71.94 -18.86 45.16
C PHE A 693 71.55 -19.48 46.50
N ASP A 694 70.27 -19.74 46.72
CA ASP A 694 69.78 -20.38 47.94
C ASP A 694 70.36 -21.80 48.09
N GLU A 695 70.48 -22.55 46.98
CA GLU A 695 71.11 -23.88 46.97
C GLU A 695 72.65 -23.81 47.04
N ALA A 696 73.28 -22.79 46.42
CA ALA A 696 74.73 -22.63 46.45
C ALA A 696 75.26 -22.22 47.83
N VAL A 697 74.49 -21.45 48.60
CA VAL A 697 74.83 -21.06 49.99
C VAL A 697 74.64 -22.22 50.97
N GLU A 698 73.69 -23.13 50.72
CA GLU A 698 73.54 -24.37 51.48
C GLU A 698 74.64 -25.40 51.19
N ILE A 699 75.14 -25.48 49.96
CA ILE A 699 76.23 -26.40 49.56
C ILE A 699 77.62 -25.87 49.96
N ALA A 700 77.76 -24.56 50.19
CA ALA A 700 79.02 -23.91 50.57
C ALA A 700 79.22 -23.71 52.09
N LYS A 701 78.26 -24.13 52.92
CA LYS A 701 78.42 -24.31 54.38
C LYS A 701 78.70 -25.77 54.69
#